data_AF-A0A7J7QI13-F1
#
_entry.id   AF-A0A7J7QI13-F1
#
_cell.length_a   1.000
_cell.length_b   1.000
_cell.length_c   1.000
_cell.angle_alpha   90.00
_cell.angle_beta   90.00
_cell.angle_gamma   90.00
#
_symmetry.space_group_name_H-M   'P 1'
#
loop_
_entity.id
_entity.type
_entity.pdbx_description
1 polymer ?
#
loop_
_entity_poly.entity_id
_entity_poly.type
_entity_poly.pdbx_seq_one_letter_code
_entity_poly.pdbx_strand_id
1 'polypeptide(L)'
;MAKYPEYPGQKAMATWMVLLLSMASISAHMAAAQALQPSMASSNAPIELYLYAEYAPGLSAPTRPPQLQAKAITSKRIGCSHRRAATINSANPTTLEAAARRAKCVSAYPLNGGLYTLLASYIEGANWATWKCYRNAPATSGGAVVTAAAPAEVPLFSSQAIDLTGGNSYTCVATYTPLTAAQKAAIAAMDWNSQVTQVATAAVPNAAPMDAADGADLAAAVGASCPTPAYTQPPRGKPAPFLDIQGPRLINRDTKQAVQIRGLNWFGFNVDMGMVDGLWAGGSDASTDFSTIVYQLRMLGYNAIRLPFAHSFLAKTNVWDLDRDCSQLTQGQMRARLIDPQDSAAYSRKILPDNVSPMRNPAGKCNSYLPRRNNQDRLLFAVQQFVAHGMYVVLDYQPQGLEQHAYNLNQFVTAWSSLWKAVACLPNFYSDIAGRILVDVMNEPDSMGIRWEASGDRPGAEQLYLATADALHRITPNKMLFMFEGTGQNMIGLNWGNGFVTDREVINSRGLSNPTNFFEQAIIRPWVKKAIFSPHLYPPTITMSTWLGVELWKQSNVSFGYLQSPGYCNGRSCTQFPILVGETGSAYKEETDKTWLKDFADFAFARGAAAAFTKLPVTGWMWWAYNENSHDTGGIVHNDWQDLYWDKLRYMMKSLDLQPWYKWSTTANGRRRPSRPTRPAAGDDGLGSYRDEPLGVSDSAAAAGNEVAQG
;
A
#
# COMPACT_ATOMS: atom_id res chain seq x y z
N MET A 1 34.01 49.49 -8.74
CA MET A 1 35.46 49.83 -8.81
C MET A 1 36.12 49.35 -7.53
N ALA A 2 37.36 48.81 -7.58
CA ALA A 2 38.31 48.60 -6.46
C ALA A 2 37.84 47.81 -5.20
N LYS A 3 38.60 46.92 -4.55
CA LYS A 3 39.88 46.18 -4.75
C LYS A 3 39.68 44.86 -3.95
N TYR A 4 40.06 43.65 -4.39
CA TYR A 4 41.41 43.07 -4.58
C TYR A 4 42.30 43.07 -3.31
N PRO A 5 43.18 42.07 -3.08
CA PRO A 5 43.52 40.86 -3.88
C PRO A 5 43.25 39.53 -3.09
N GLU A 6 43.72 38.29 -3.38
CA GLU A 6 44.70 37.65 -4.28
C GLU A 6 44.18 36.27 -4.85
N TYR A 7 45.00 35.60 -5.67
CA TYR A 7 44.96 34.16 -6.05
C TYR A 7 46.41 33.75 -6.44
N PRO A 8 46.90 32.52 -6.12
CA PRO A 8 46.83 31.37 -7.06
C PRO A 8 46.51 30.02 -6.34
N GLY A 9 46.13 28.89 -6.94
CA GLY A 9 46.40 28.31 -8.27
C GLY A 9 47.52 27.23 -8.17
N GLN A 10 47.46 26.00 -8.72
CA GLN A 10 46.45 25.24 -9.48
C GLN A 10 46.64 23.71 -9.28
N LYS A 11 45.59 22.92 -9.59
CA LYS A 11 45.58 21.53 -10.15
C LYS A 11 46.73 20.53 -9.85
N ALA A 12 46.40 19.36 -9.30
CA ALA A 12 46.79 18.02 -9.81
C ALA A 12 46.07 16.88 -9.02
N MET A 13 46.18 15.63 -9.51
CA MET A 13 45.67 14.40 -8.87
C MET A 13 46.80 13.57 -8.21
N ALA A 14 46.43 12.45 -7.56
CA ALA A 14 47.26 11.46 -6.83
C ALA A 14 47.83 12.00 -5.49
N THR A 15 47.55 11.43 -4.30
CA THR A 15 47.64 10.03 -3.82
C THR A 15 49.09 9.57 -3.61
N TRP A 16 49.54 9.45 -2.34
CA TRP A 16 50.18 8.26 -1.72
C TRP A 16 50.72 8.49 -0.28
N MET A 17 50.69 7.43 0.54
CA MET A 17 51.55 7.07 1.71
C MET A 17 51.76 7.97 2.96
N VAL A 18 50.97 7.69 4.01
CA VAL A 18 51.35 7.02 5.29
C VAL A 18 52.78 7.17 5.89
N LEU A 19 52.84 7.58 7.18
CA LEU A 19 53.66 6.99 8.26
C LEU A 19 52.82 7.04 9.59
N LEU A 20 52.74 6.05 10.50
CA LEU A 20 53.71 5.15 11.18
C LEU A 20 54.46 5.85 12.34
N LEU A 21 54.76 5.29 13.52
CA LEU A 21 54.74 3.92 14.10
C LEU A 21 54.24 3.98 15.59
N SER A 22 54.14 2.93 16.44
CA SER A 22 54.81 1.63 16.65
C SER A 22 53.89 0.71 17.52
N MET A 23 54.06 -0.60 17.74
CA MET A 23 54.75 -1.79 17.16
C MET A 23 54.05 -3.03 17.81
N ALA A 24 54.14 -4.30 17.39
CA ALA A 24 55.00 -5.08 16.48
C ALA A 24 54.10 -6.06 15.67
N SER A 25 54.32 -6.40 14.38
CA SER A 25 55.49 -7.07 13.74
C SER A 25 55.58 -8.57 14.11
N ILE A 26 55.81 -9.57 13.24
CA ILE A 26 56.12 -9.74 11.79
C ILE A 26 55.71 -11.21 11.45
N SER A 27 55.18 -11.67 10.29
CA SER A 27 55.65 -11.68 8.88
C SER A 27 54.44 -12.04 7.95
N ALA A 28 54.29 -11.51 6.72
CA ALA A 28 54.82 -12.00 5.42
C ALA A 28 54.22 -13.33 4.87
N HIS A 29 53.84 -13.48 3.59
CA HIS A 29 53.83 -12.52 2.46
C HIS A 29 52.82 -12.90 1.33
N MET A 30 52.59 -11.93 0.45
CA MET A 30 51.77 -11.88 -0.79
C MET A 30 51.57 -13.14 -1.66
N ALA A 31 50.38 -13.23 -2.31
CA ALA A 31 50.22 -13.69 -3.69
C ALA A 31 48.96 -13.05 -4.36
N ALA A 32 48.93 -12.99 -5.69
CA ALA A 32 47.90 -12.28 -6.47
C ALA A 32 46.59 -13.07 -6.66
N ALA A 33 45.53 -12.37 -7.09
CA ALA A 33 44.29 -13.01 -7.52
C ALA A 33 44.49 -13.81 -8.83
N GLN A 34 44.07 -15.08 -8.81
CA GLN A 34 43.84 -15.90 -10.00
C GLN A 34 42.47 -16.59 -9.88
N ALA A 35 41.75 -16.68 -10.99
CA ALA A 35 40.54 -17.50 -11.04
C ALA A 35 40.95 -18.99 -11.05
N LEU A 36 40.67 -19.70 -9.96
CA LEU A 36 40.92 -21.13 -9.84
C LEU A 36 39.62 -21.93 -9.98
N GLN A 37 39.65 -22.92 -10.86
CA GLN A 37 38.63 -23.97 -10.93
C GLN A 37 38.67 -24.87 -9.68
N PRO A 38 37.58 -25.60 -9.37
CA PRO A 38 37.43 -26.26 -8.08
C PRO A 38 38.50 -27.33 -7.82
N SER A 39 39.23 -27.18 -6.73
CA SER A 39 40.12 -28.19 -6.15
C SER A 39 39.76 -28.45 -4.69
N MET A 40 40.05 -29.66 -4.20
CA MET A 40 39.41 -30.21 -3.00
C MET A 40 39.93 -29.58 -1.71
N ALA A 41 39.06 -28.92 -0.94
CA ALA A 41 39.32 -28.54 0.45
C ALA A 41 38.88 -29.67 1.41
N SER A 42 39.70 -29.97 2.42
CA SER A 42 39.45 -31.06 3.38
C SER A 42 38.28 -30.76 4.34
N SER A 43 37.37 -31.71 4.51
CA SER A 43 36.00 -31.49 5.02
C SER A 43 35.82 -31.42 6.56
N ASN A 44 36.84 -30.97 7.31
CA ASN A 44 36.85 -31.04 8.78
C ASN A 44 37.23 -29.72 9.51
N ALA A 45 37.17 -28.56 8.86
CA ALA A 45 37.31 -27.27 9.54
C ALA A 45 36.00 -26.89 10.28
N PRO A 46 36.06 -26.34 11.51
CA PRO A 46 34.87 -25.84 12.20
C PRO A 46 34.38 -24.53 11.57
N ILE A 47 33.05 -24.36 11.52
CA ILE A 47 32.42 -23.11 11.06
C ILE A 47 32.23 -22.20 12.28
N GLU A 48 32.70 -20.96 12.19
CA GLU A 48 32.41 -19.90 13.17
C GLU A 48 31.21 -19.07 12.69
N LEU A 49 30.27 -18.81 13.60
CA LEU A 49 29.00 -18.15 13.29
C LEU A 49 28.70 -17.08 14.34
N TYR A 50 28.48 -15.85 13.87
CA TYR A 50 28.26 -14.68 14.71
C TYR A 50 26.78 -14.30 14.68
N LEU A 51 26.12 -14.35 15.83
CA LEU A 51 24.69 -14.04 16.00
C LEU A 51 24.51 -13.07 17.17
N TYR A 52 23.69 -12.03 16.95
CA TYR A 52 23.29 -11.07 17.97
C TYR A 52 22.02 -11.58 18.69
N ALA A 53 21.98 -11.45 20.01
CA ALA A 53 20.79 -11.75 20.81
C ALA A 53 20.70 -10.76 21.99
N GLU A 54 19.59 -10.04 22.09
CA GLU A 54 19.31 -9.15 23.22
C GLU A 54 18.77 -9.94 24.42
N TYR A 55 19.01 -9.42 25.63
CA TYR A 55 18.52 -10.01 26.88
C TYR A 55 18.13 -8.91 27.88
N ALA A 56 16.95 -9.07 28.49
CA ALA A 56 16.50 -8.18 29.57
C ALA A 56 17.30 -8.44 30.86
N PRO A 57 17.86 -7.41 31.54
CA PRO A 57 18.62 -7.61 32.77
C PRO A 57 17.73 -7.98 33.97
N GLY A 58 18.18 -8.92 34.81
CA GLY A 58 17.62 -9.09 36.16
C GLY A 58 17.54 -10.53 36.72
N LEU A 59 17.66 -11.56 35.88
CA LEU A 59 17.60 -12.95 36.34
C LEU A 59 19.00 -13.56 36.46
N SER A 60 19.31 -14.12 37.63
CA SER A 60 20.45 -15.03 37.83
C SER A 60 20.14 -16.40 37.21
N ALA A 61 21.15 -17.06 36.65
CA ALA A 61 20.97 -18.33 35.95
C ALA A 61 20.52 -19.45 36.91
N PRO A 62 19.38 -20.12 36.68
CA PRO A 62 18.94 -21.25 37.51
C PRO A 62 19.74 -22.51 37.17
N THR A 63 20.17 -23.25 38.18
CA THR A 63 21.05 -24.43 38.03
C THR A 63 20.33 -25.71 37.58
N ARG A 64 19.01 -25.69 37.41
CA ARG A 64 18.20 -26.71 36.71
C ARG A 64 17.01 -26.04 35.99
N PRO A 65 16.52 -26.62 34.88
CA PRO A 65 15.41 -26.05 34.11
C PRO A 65 14.05 -26.22 34.83
N PRO A 66 13.29 -25.14 35.08
CA PRO A 66 11.90 -25.24 35.52
C PRO A 66 10.95 -25.33 34.32
N GLN A 67 10.01 -26.27 34.33
CA GLN A 67 8.80 -26.15 33.50
C GLN A 67 7.83 -25.17 34.19
N LEU A 68 7.26 -24.23 33.44
CA LEU A 68 6.25 -23.30 33.95
C LEU A 68 5.09 -23.13 32.97
N GLN A 69 3.88 -23.37 33.47
CA GLN A 69 2.63 -22.96 32.85
C GLN A 69 2.34 -21.49 33.20
N ALA A 70 1.45 -20.83 32.44
CA ALA A 70 1.13 -19.42 32.60
C ALA A 70 0.39 -19.10 33.91
N LYS A 71 0.74 -17.98 34.56
CA LYS A 71 -0.11 -17.31 35.57
C LYS A 71 0.19 -15.81 35.68
N ALA A 72 -0.76 -15.06 36.24
CA ALA A 72 -0.84 -13.60 36.13
C ALA A 72 0.08 -12.81 37.08
N ILE A 73 0.32 -11.53 36.74
CA ILE A 73 1.21 -10.60 37.45
C ILE A 73 0.43 -9.81 38.51
N THR A 74 0.89 -9.81 39.77
CA THR A 74 0.29 -9.06 40.89
C THR A 74 1.30 -8.32 41.76
N SER A 75 1.74 -7.12 41.33
CA SER A 75 2.08 -5.97 42.21
C SER A 75 2.57 -4.78 41.39
N LYS A 76 2.48 -3.55 41.94
CA LYS A 76 3.11 -2.34 41.41
C LYS A 76 3.82 -1.58 42.54
N ARG A 77 5.02 -1.05 42.27
CA ARG A 77 5.70 -0.09 43.15
C ARG A 77 5.47 1.34 42.65
N ILE A 78 5.52 2.31 43.56
CA ILE A 78 5.53 3.75 43.26
C ILE A 78 6.77 4.33 43.96
N GLY A 79 7.47 5.26 43.31
CA GLY A 79 8.59 6.01 43.91
C GLY A 79 8.38 7.51 43.78
N CYS A 80 8.57 8.25 44.87
CA CYS A 80 8.59 9.73 44.84
C CYS A 80 10.03 10.24 44.76
N SER A 81 10.27 11.24 43.91
CA SER A 81 11.58 11.87 43.76
C SER A 81 11.81 12.99 44.77
N HIS A 82 12.51 12.72 45.87
CA HIS A 82 13.51 13.62 46.50
C HIS A 82 14.24 12.89 47.66
N ARG A 83 15.24 13.54 48.29
CA ARG A 83 16.34 12.90 49.04
C ARG A 83 15.98 12.31 50.42
N ARG A 84 15.18 11.24 50.46
CA ARG A 84 15.28 10.05 51.35
C ARG A 84 14.05 9.17 51.12
N ALA A 85 14.20 8.07 50.38
CA ALA A 85 13.11 7.14 50.13
C ALA A 85 12.82 6.30 51.40
N ALA A 86 11.66 6.52 52.02
CA ALA A 86 11.13 5.65 53.07
C ALA A 86 10.25 4.57 52.45
N THR A 87 10.51 3.30 52.74
CA THR A 87 9.68 2.17 52.26
C THR A 87 8.45 2.03 53.15
N ILE A 88 7.25 2.06 52.55
CA ILE A 88 5.98 1.85 53.25
C ILE A 88 5.33 0.59 52.67
N ASN A 89 5.24 -0.46 53.49
CA ASN A 89 4.61 -1.73 53.12
C ASN A 89 3.22 -1.81 53.79
N SER A 90 2.16 -1.76 52.99
CA SER A 90 0.78 -2.03 53.42
C SER A 90 -0.02 -2.61 52.25
N ALA A 91 -0.99 -3.47 52.55
CA ALA A 91 -1.95 -3.99 51.58
C ALA A 91 -3.29 -3.21 51.57
N ASN A 92 -3.45 -2.24 52.47
CA ASN A 92 -4.68 -1.45 52.61
C ASN A 92 -4.56 -0.11 51.83
N PRO A 93 -5.39 0.13 50.78
CA PRO A 93 -5.28 1.32 49.93
C PRO A 93 -5.42 2.64 50.69
N THR A 94 -6.38 2.73 51.61
CA THR A 94 -6.71 3.96 52.34
C THR A 94 -5.56 4.41 53.24
N THR A 95 -4.79 3.46 53.77
CA THR A 95 -3.58 3.75 54.57
C THR A 95 -2.42 4.24 53.70
N LEU A 96 -2.26 3.69 52.48
CA LEU A 96 -1.28 4.20 51.52
C LEU A 96 -1.59 5.64 51.10
N GLU A 97 -2.85 5.94 50.80
CA GLU A 97 -3.23 7.27 50.33
C GLU A 97 -3.07 8.34 51.42
N ALA A 98 -3.44 8.03 52.66
CA ALA A 98 -3.20 8.90 53.81
C ALA A 98 -1.71 9.17 54.06
N ALA A 99 -0.84 8.18 53.85
CA ALA A 99 0.60 8.34 53.95
C ALA A 99 1.18 9.20 52.80
N ALA A 100 0.76 8.95 51.56
CA ALA A 100 1.19 9.71 50.39
C ALA A 100 0.81 11.21 50.49
N ARG A 101 -0.42 11.50 50.95
CA ARG A 101 -0.89 12.87 51.20
C ARG A 101 -0.06 13.58 52.29
N ARG A 102 0.33 12.89 53.37
CA ARG A 102 1.24 13.44 54.40
C ARG A 102 2.66 13.69 53.89
N ALA A 103 3.13 12.91 52.92
CA ALA A 103 4.47 13.03 52.34
C ALA A 103 4.62 14.13 51.26
N LYS A 104 3.54 14.81 50.86
CA LYS A 104 3.50 15.82 49.78
C LYS A 104 4.05 15.33 48.43
N CYS A 105 3.92 14.05 48.09
CA CYS A 105 4.17 13.59 46.72
C CYS A 105 3.08 14.16 45.79
N VAL A 106 3.47 14.98 44.80
CA VAL A 106 2.54 15.55 43.82
C VAL A 106 2.18 14.49 42.77
N SER A 107 0.89 14.34 42.47
CA SER A 107 0.39 13.47 41.41
C SER A 107 0.63 14.07 40.02
N ALA A 108 1.16 13.28 39.08
CA ALA A 108 1.28 13.66 37.67
C ALA A 108 0.66 12.58 36.76
N TYR A 109 -0.15 13.03 35.81
CA TYR A 109 -0.62 12.23 34.67
C TYR A 109 0.52 12.06 33.63
N PRO A 110 0.47 11.04 32.76
CA PRO A 110 1.56 10.79 31.80
C PRO A 110 1.59 11.82 30.67
N LEU A 111 2.75 12.44 30.48
CA LEU A 111 3.09 13.20 29.27
C LEU A 111 4.52 12.93 28.81
N ASN A 112 4.64 12.83 27.49
CA ASN A 112 5.80 12.86 26.59
C ASN A 112 7.19 13.25 27.16
N GLY A 113 8.20 12.45 26.78
CA GLY A 113 9.63 12.85 26.74
C GLY A 113 10.54 12.02 27.66
N GLY A 114 11.49 11.26 27.08
CA GLY A 114 12.43 10.48 27.91
C GLY A 114 13.37 9.47 27.23
N LEU A 115 13.56 9.50 25.91
CA LEU A 115 14.33 8.45 25.20
C LEU A 115 15.81 8.35 25.65
N TYR A 116 16.40 9.46 26.12
CA TYR A 116 17.82 9.57 26.46
C TYR A 116 18.22 8.82 27.75
N THR A 117 17.31 8.64 28.71
CA THR A 117 17.65 8.03 30.01
C THR A 117 17.65 6.50 29.98
N LEU A 118 17.00 5.90 28.97
CA LEU A 118 16.88 4.44 28.84
C LEU A 118 18.13 3.80 28.23
N LEU A 119 18.82 4.50 27.33
CA LEU A 119 20.00 3.98 26.64
C LEU A 119 21.21 3.84 27.58
N ALA A 120 21.40 4.81 28.48
CA ALA A 120 22.50 4.81 29.45
C ALA A 120 22.45 3.62 30.42
N SER A 121 21.24 3.19 30.82
CA SER A 121 21.04 2.03 31.69
C SER A 121 21.01 0.68 30.96
N TYR A 122 20.95 0.67 29.63
CA TYR A 122 21.01 -0.53 28.80
C TYR A 122 22.46 -1.07 28.64
N ILE A 123 23.48 -0.20 28.74
CA ILE A 123 24.88 -0.53 28.41
C ILE A 123 25.62 -1.34 29.48
N GLU A 124 25.24 -1.25 30.77
CA GLU A 124 26.01 -1.88 31.85
C GLU A 124 26.11 -3.42 31.73
N GLY A 125 25.12 -4.06 31.12
CA GLY A 125 24.97 -5.52 31.02
C GLY A 125 25.54 -6.21 29.77
N ALA A 126 26.10 -5.48 28.80
CA ALA A 126 26.48 -6.06 27.51
C ALA A 126 27.64 -7.08 27.58
N ASN A 127 27.38 -8.30 27.10
CA ASN A 127 28.33 -9.40 26.89
C ASN A 127 28.20 -9.91 25.45
N TRP A 128 29.27 -10.47 24.88
CA TRP A 128 29.22 -11.15 23.58
C TRP A 128 29.20 -12.67 23.72
N ALA A 129 28.61 -13.35 22.74
CA ALA A 129 28.59 -14.80 22.61
C ALA A 129 29.20 -15.20 21.25
N THR A 130 30.16 -16.12 21.25
CA THR A 130 30.65 -16.78 20.02
C THR A 130 30.26 -18.25 20.04
N TRP A 131 29.85 -18.79 18.89
CA TRP A 131 29.46 -20.19 18.76
C TRP A 131 30.50 -20.95 17.93
N LYS A 132 30.98 -22.07 18.46
CA LYS A 132 31.85 -23.01 17.74
C LYS A 132 31.16 -24.35 17.59
N CYS A 133 31.00 -24.80 16.35
CA CYS A 133 30.34 -26.06 16.02
C CYS A 133 31.35 -27.10 15.54
N TYR A 134 31.26 -28.29 16.13
CA TYR A 134 32.12 -29.45 15.86
C TYR A 134 31.32 -30.56 15.18
N ARG A 135 31.93 -31.26 14.23
CA ARG A 135 31.29 -32.36 13.49
C ARG A 135 31.38 -33.66 14.30
N ASN A 136 30.25 -34.34 14.49
CA ASN A 136 30.20 -35.64 15.15
C ASN A 136 30.54 -36.76 14.15
N ALA A 137 31.11 -37.87 14.62
CA ALA A 137 31.49 -38.99 13.75
C ALA A 137 30.25 -39.77 13.24
N PRO A 138 30.25 -40.26 11.98
CA PRO A 138 29.08 -40.91 11.39
C PRO A 138 28.82 -42.30 11.98
N ALA A 139 27.55 -42.58 12.26
CA ALA A 139 27.08 -43.93 12.61
C ALA A 139 27.07 -44.86 11.38
N THR A 140 27.29 -46.15 11.59
CA THR A 140 27.50 -47.13 10.51
C THR A 140 26.22 -47.78 9.99
N SER A 141 26.18 -48.00 8.66
CA SER A 141 25.30 -48.91 7.89
C SER A 141 23.85 -48.47 7.60
N GLY A 142 23.29 -48.99 6.50
CA GLY A 142 21.89 -48.83 6.09
C GLY A 142 21.65 -47.66 5.13
N GLY A 143 21.72 -47.89 3.82
CA GLY A 143 21.55 -46.84 2.81
C GLY A 143 20.13 -46.67 2.27
N ALA A 144 19.63 -45.44 2.29
CA ALA A 144 18.55 -44.96 1.41
C ALA A 144 18.75 -43.45 1.16
N VAL A 145 18.68 -43.00 -0.10
CA VAL A 145 18.77 -41.57 -0.43
C VAL A 145 17.38 -40.95 -0.30
N VAL A 146 17.21 -40.04 0.67
CA VAL A 146 15.97 -39.26 0.83
C VAL A 146 16.31 -37.77 0.75
N THR A 147 15.80 -37.11 -0.28
CA THR A 147 15.84 -35.65 -0.41
C THR A 147 14.73 -35.02 0.42
N ALA A 148 15.09 -34.21 1.42
CA ALA A 148 14.15 -33.45 2.24
C ALA A 148 14.60 -31.99 2.37
N ALA A 149 13.64 -31.07 2.50
CA ALA A 149 13.87 -29.63 2.51
C ALA A 149 14.35 -29.09 3.88
N ALA A 150 14.80 -27.83 3.90
CA ALA A 150 15.21 -27.16 5.12
C ALA A 150 14.03 -26.99 6.11
N PRO A 151 14.22 -27.26 7.42
CA PRO A 151 13.21 -26.98 8.44
C PRO A 151 13.11 -25.47 8.73
N ALA A 152 11.93 -25.03 9.15
CA ALA A 152 11.71 -23.69 9.68
C ALA A 152 12.15 -23.59 11.16
N GLU A 153 12.36 -22.35 11.62
CA GLU A 153 12.41 -21.93 13.03
C GLU A 153 13.27 -22.79 13.99
N VAL A 154 14.53 -22.40 14.18
CA VAL A 154 15.39 -22.96 15.25
C VAL A 154 14.97 -22.36 16.61
N PRO A 155 14.59 -23.17 17.62
CA PRO A 155 14.28 -22.67 18.94
C PRO A 155 15.52 -22.11 19.65
N LEU A 156 15.38 -20.94 20.27
CA LEU A 156 16.35 -20.47 21.26
C LEU A 156 16.36 -21.45 22.46
N PHE A 157 17.55 -21.99 22.74
CA PHE A 157 17.89 -22.89 23.87
C PHE A 157 17.43 -24.35 23.78
N SER A 158 18.23 -25.15 23.08
CA SER A 158 18.58 -26.49 23.57
C SER A 158 20.05 -26.81 23.27
N SER A 159 20.67 -27.70 24.04
CA SER A 159 22.00 -28.27 23.74
C SER A 159 21.90 -29.60 22.99
N GLN A 160 20.86 -29.75 22.14
CA GLN A 160 20.70 -30.95 21.30
C GLN A 160 21.62 -30.87 20.09
N ALA A 161 22.06 -32.04 19.61
CA ALA A 161 22.87 -32.13 18.41
C ALA A 161 22.02 -31.75 17.19
N ILE A 162 22.52 -30.83 16.37
CA ILE A 162 21.82 -30.35 15.17
C ILE A 162 22.21 -31.29 14.03
N ASP A 163 21.23 -32.00 13.47
CA ASP A 163 21.45 -32.87 12.32
C ASP A 163 21.23 -32.06 11.03
N LEU A 164 22.32 -31.76 10.33
CA LEU A 164 22.26 -30.99 9.08
C LEU A 164 22.08 -31.94 7.89
N THR A 165 21.25 -31.52 6.93
CA THR A 165 20.84 -32.35 5.79
C THR A 165 22.05 -32.89 5.03
N GLY A 166 22.19 -34.23 5.05
CA GLY A 166 23.40 -34.93 4.61
C GLY A 166 23.99 -35.90 5.64
N GLY A 167 23.29 -36.20 6.73
CA GLY A 167 23.70 -37.25 7.69
C GLY A 167 24.94 -36.89 8.52
N ASN A 168 25.11 -35.60 8.80
CA ASN A 168 26.21 -35.08 9.61
C ASN A 168 25.65 -34.28 10.77
N SER A 169 25.68 -34.91 11.95
CA SER A 169 25.33 -34.32 13.22
C SER A 169 26.44 -33.37 13.69
N TYR A 170 26.08 -32.21 14.23
CA TYR A 170 27.02 -31.23 14.79
C TYR A 170 26.68 -30.87 16.25
N THR A 171 27.73 -30.64 17.04
CA THR A 171 27.66 -30.18 18.43
C THR A 171 28.19 -28.76 18.53
N CYS A 172 27.33 -27.80 18.91
CA CYS A 172 27.68 -26.38 19.00
C CYS A 172 27.84 -25.90 20.45
N VAL A 173 28.89 -25.14 20.73
CA VAL A 173 29.22 -24.61 22.06
C VAL A 173 29.25 -23.08 22.01
N ALA A 174 28.46 -22.43 22.87
CA ALA A 174 28.51 -20.99 23.08
C ALA A 174 29.58 -20.62 24.12
N THR A 175 30.47 -19.69 23.75
CA THR A 175 31.41 -19.05 24.68
C THR A 175 30.98 -17.62 24.91
N TYR A 176 30.51 -17.32 26.12
CA TYR A 176 30.18 -15.96 26.54
C TYR A 176 31.41 -15.31 27.17
N THR A 177 31.75 -14.09 26.77
CA THR A 177 32.87 -13.33 27.35
C THR A 177 32.43 -11.90 27.71
N PRO A 178 32.69 -11.43 28.95
CA PRO A 178 32.39 -10.07 29.34
C PRO A 178 33.26 -9.03 28.61
N LEU A 179 32.69 -7.86 28.30
CA LEU A 179 33.46 -6.69 27.89
C LEU A 179 34.36 -6.22 29.05
N THR A 180 35.65 -6.03 28.77
CA THR A 180 36.62 -5.52 29.75
C THR A 180 36.28 -4.09 30.20
N ALA A 181 36.75 -3.70 31.38
CA ALA A 181 36.54 -2.34 31.90
C ALA A 181 37.08 -1.26 30.94
N ALA A 182 38.19 -1.52 30.24
CA ALA A 182 38.74 -0.62 29.23
C ALA A 182 37.83 -0.49 27.99
N GLN A 183 37.23 -1.58 27.52
CA GLN A 183 36.25 -1.55 26.41
C GLN A 183 34.96 -0.82 26.82
N LYS A 184 34.45 -1.07 28.02
CA LYS A 184 33.27 -0.35 28.56
C LYS A 184 33.56 1.16 28.71
N ALA A 185 34.75 1.52 29.20
CA ALA A 185 35.19 2.92 29.28
C ALA A 185 35.36 3.58 27.90
N ALA A 186 35.92 2.87 26.91
CA ALA A 186 36.06 3.39 25.55
C ALA A 186 34.70 3.68 24.89
N ILE A 187 33.71 2.78 25.05
CA ILE A 187 32.33 2.97 24.54
C ILE A 187 31.63 4.13 25.25
N ALA A 188 31.87 4.31 26.56
CA ALA A 188 31.32 5.42 27.34
C ALA A 188 32.02 6.78 27.06
N ALA A 189 33.25 6.76 26.53
CA ALA A 189 34.02 7.95 26.18
C ALA A 189 33.86 8.38 24.71
N MET A 190 33.11 7.63 23.89
CA MET A 190 32.75 8.05 22.54
C MET A 190 31.76 9.22 22.59
N ASP A 191 32.09 10.33 21.92
CA ASP A 191 31.10 11.38 21.66
C ASP A 191 30.13 10.93 20.57
N TRP A 192 29.02 10.34 21.02
CA TRP A 192 27.95 9.88 20.15
C TRP A 192 27.25 11.01 19.39
N ASN A 193 27.38 12.29 19.79
CA ASN A 193 26.83 13.39 18.98
C ASN A 193 27.69 13.66 17.74
N SER A 194 29.02 13.72 17.87
CA SER A 194 29.90 13.82 16.68
C SER A 194 29.89 12.53 15.86
N GLN A 195 29.77 11.34 16.45
CA GLN A 195 29.66 10.11 15.66
C GLN A 195 28.31 9.91 14.98
N VAL A 196 27.17 10.27 15.58
CA VAL A 196 25.89 10.31 14.85
C VAL A 196 25.95 11.35 13.72
N THR A 197 26.62 12.49 13.94
CA THR A 197 26.82 13.50 12.89
C THR A 197 27.77 13.01 11.78
N GLN A 198 28.86 12.30 12.12
CA GLN A 198 29.78 11.71 11.14
C GLN A 198 29.17 10.52 10.40
N VAL A 199 28.38 9.67 11.03
CA VAL A 199 27.58 8.66 10.32
C VAL A 199 26.55 9.36 9.42
N ALA A 200 25.88 10.41 9.88
CA ALA A 200 24.95 11.19 9.06
C ALA A 200 25.60 12.04 7.95
N THR A 201 26.94 12.12 7.86
CA THR A 201 27.66 12.84 6.79
C THR A 201 28.62 11.96 5.98
N ALA A 202 29.00 10.78 6.48
CA ALA A 202 29.79 9.77 5.76
C ALA A 202 28.92 8.61 5.21
N ALA A 203 27.75 8.35 5.80
CA ALA A 203 26.70 7.52 5.19
C ALA A 203 25.77 8.32 4.26
N VAL A 204 26.11 9.59 3.98
CA VAL A 204 25.70 10.27 2.76
C VAL A 204 26.85 10.11 1.75
N PRO A 205 26.87 9.05 0.93
CA PRO A 205 27.51 9.19 -0.37
C PRO A 205 26.81 10.36 -1.08
N ASN A 206 27.57 11.20 -1.78
CA ASN A 206 26.99 12.33 -2.51
C ASN A 206 25.89 11.82 -3.45
N ALA A 207 24.64 12.12 -3.10
CA ALA A 207 23.49 11.78 -3.89
C ALA A 207 23.44 12.69 -5.12
N ALA A 208 24.24 12.32 -6.12
CA ALA A 208 23.74 12.33 -7.49
C ALA A 208 22.32 11.71 -7.45
N PRO A 209 21.34 12.30 -8.18
CA PRO A 209 19.95 11.91 -8.04
C PRO A 209 19.79 10.39 -8.20
N MET A 210 18.89 9.78 -7.42
CA MET A 210 18.57 8.34 -7.52
C MET A 210 17.72 8.02 -8.77
N ASP A 211 18.15 8.53 -9.92
CA ASP A 211 17.85 7.96 -11.21
C ASP A 211 18.72 6.69 -11.36
N ALA A 212 18.06 5.53 -11.48
CA ALA A 212 18.69 4.23 -11.77
C ALA A 212 19.86 3.80 -10.85
N ALA A 213 19.57 3.56 -9.57
CA ALA A 213 20.21 2.43 -8.89
C ALA A 213 19.52 1.15 -9.38
N ASP A 214 20.26 0.24 -10.02
CA ASP A 214 19.66 -0.84 -10.81
C ASP A 214 18.80 -1.80 -9.98
N GLY A 215 17.55 -1.99 -10.42
CA GLY A 215 16.57 -2.85 -9.74
C GLY A 215 16.87 -4.35 -9.82
N ALA A 216 17.99 -4.75 -10.41
CA ALA A 216 18.36 -6.15 -10.65
C ALA A 216 18.82 -6.86 -9.37
N ASP A 217 19.76 -6.27 -8.61
CA ASP A 217 20.36 -6.95 -7.44
C ASP A 217 19.35 -7.20 -6.32
N LEU A 218 18.44 -6.25 -6.08
CA LEU A 218 17.35 -6.41 -5.12
C LEU A 218 16.30 -7.43 -5.58
N ALA A 219 16.06 -7.57 -6.89
CA ALA A 219 15.18 -8.61 -7.42
C ALA A 219 15.80 -10.01 -7.31
N ALA A 220 17.11 -10.14 -7.53
CA ALA A 220 17.85 -11.39 -7.35
C ALA A 220 17.85 -11.86 -5.88
N ALA A 221 18.08 -10.94 -4.94
CA ALA A 221 18.11 -11.25 -3.50
C ALA A 221 16.75 -11.72 -2.95
N VAL A 222 15.64 -11.16 -3.44
CA VAL A 222 14.29 -11.58 -3.04
C VAL A 222 13.87 -12.88 -3.75
N GLY A 223 14.16 -12.99 -5.06
CA GLY A 223 13.72 -14.13 -5.87
C GLY A 223 14.26 -15.50 -5.42
N ALA A 224 15.43 -15.54 -4.77
CA ALA A 224 16.07 -16.79 -4.35
C ALA A 224 15.37 -17.56 -3.21
N SER A 225 14.45 -16.92 -2.47
CA SER A 225 13.72 -17.55 -1.34
C SER A 225 12.19 -17.60 -1.51
N CYS A 226 11.68 -17.09 -2.64
CA CYS A 226 10.24 -17.06 -2.91
C CYS A 226 9.71 -18.41 -3.42
N PRO A 227 8.58 -18.92 -2.90
CA PRO A 227 7.97 -20.15 -3.41
C PRO A 227 7.34 -19.91 -4.79
N THR A 228 7.63 -20.78 -5.75
CA THR A 228 6.94 -20.77 -7.06
C THR A 228 5.43 -20.99 -6.85
N PRO A 229 4.54 -20.16 -7.41
CA PRO A 229 3.10 -20.34 -7.21
C PRO A 229 2.60 -21.65 -7.84
N ALA A 230 1.74 -22.38 -7.12
CA ALA A 230 1.31 -23.74 -7.47
C ALA A 230 0.17 -23.77 -8.52
N TYR A 231 0.22 -22.88 -9.52
CA TYR A 231 -0.80 -22.75 -10.55
C TYR A 231 -0.21 -22.18 -11.87
N THR A 232 -0.88 -22.46 -12.99
CA THR A 232 -0.51 -21.93 -14.31
C THR A 232 -0.61 -20.41 -14.31
N GLN A 233 0.54 -19.74 -14.47
CA GLN A 233 0.61 -18.28 -14.50
C GLN A 233 -0.16 -17.72 -15.70
N PRO A 234 -0.84 -16.55 -15.58
CA PRO A 234 -1.42 -15.86 -16.72
C PRO A 234 -0.40 -15.55 -17.83
N PRO A 235 -0.81 -15.50 -19.11
CA PRO A 235 -0.02 -14.85 -20.15
C PRO A 235 0.33 -13.42 -19.73
N ARG A 236 1.53 -12.94 -20.06
CA ARG A 236 2.02 -11.63 -19.58
C ARG A 236 1.12 -10.43 -19.94
N GLY A 237 0.40 -10.53 -21.06
CA GLY A 237 -0.52 -9.49 -21.52
C GLY A 237 0.14 -8.14 -21.79
N LYS A 238 -0.56 -7.06 -21.43
CA LYS A 238 -0.11 -5.67 -21.63
C LYS A 238 -0.41 -4.83 -20.37
N PRO A 239 0.44 -4.91 -19.32
CA PRO A 239 0.26 -4.15 -18.09
C PRO A 239 0.15 -2.64 -18.31
N ALA A 240 -0.60 -1.99 -17.42
CA ALA A 240 -0.72 -0.54 -17.38
C ALA A 240 0.64 0.14 -17.10
N PRO A 241 0.79 1.45 -17.33
CA PRO A 241 1.96 2.19 -16.87
C PRO A 241 2.19 2.05 -15.36
N PHE A 242 3.41 2.30 -14.89
CA PHE A 242 3.69 2.35 -13.45
C PHE A 242 3.09 3.64 -12.85
N LEU A 243 2.45 3.56 -11.68
CA LEU A 243 1.84 4.70 -10.99
C LEU A 243 2.79 5.45 -10.05
N ASP A 244 2.61 6.76 -10.00
CA ASP A 244 3.30 7.65 -9.05
C ASP A 244 2.38 8.82 -8.65
N ILE A 245 2.76 9.60 -7.63
CA ILE A 245 1.96 10.73 -7.14
C ILE A 245 2.72 12.05 -7.36
N GLN A 246 2.02 13.07 -7.87
CA GLN A 246 2.54 14.43 -7.99
C GLN A 246 1.53 15.44 -7.43
N GLY A 247 1.63 15.71 -6.12
CA GLY A 247 0.65 16.52 -5.39
C GLY A 247 -0.72 15.84 -5.38
N PRO A 248 -1.82 16.56 -5.67
CA PRO A 248 -3.19 16.01 -5.60
C PRO A 248 -3.57 15.10 -6.78
N ARG A 249 -2.58 14.58 -7.53
CA ARG A 249 -2.78 13.83 -8.77
C ARG A 249 -1.97 12.55 -8.78
N LEU A 250 -2.65 11.45 -9.12
CA LEU A 250 -2.02 10.25 -9.63
C LEU A 250 -1.50 10.47 -11.06
N ILE A 251 -0.32 9.96 -11.35
CA ILE A 251 0.35 10.10 -12.65
C ILE A 251 0.93 8.77 -13.12
N ASN A 252 1.12 8.66 -14.44
CA ASN A 252 2.08 7.73 -15.03
C ASN A 252 3.48 8.18 -14.61
N ARG A 253 4.22 7.31 -13.90
CA ARG A 253 5.57 7.59 -13.38
C ARG A 253 6.53 8.07 -14.46
N ASP A 254 6.43 7.52 -15.67
CA ASP A 254 7.42 7.69 -16.73
C ASP A 254 7.10 8.90 -17.61
N THR A 255 5.83 9.10 -17.97
CA THR A 255 5.40 10.23 -18.82
C THR A 255 4.96 11.47 -18.04
N LYS A 256 4.79 11.37 -16.71
CA LYS A 256 4.21 12.37 -15.80
C LYS A 256 2.79 12.85 -16.19
N GLN A 257 2.12 12.15 -17.12
CA GLN A 257 0.73 12.43 -17.49
C GLN A 257 -0.20 11.96 -16.38
N ALA A 258 -1.26 12.72 -16.10
CA ALA A 258 -2.26 12.36 -15.11
C ALA A 258 -2.97 11.06 -15.48
N VAL A 259 -3.14 10.17 -14.50
CA VAL A 259 -3.92 8.94 -14.63
C VAL A 259 -5.16 9.09 -13.78
N GLN A 260 -6.33 8.99 -14.42
CA GLN A 260 -7.61 8.93 -13.71
C GLN A 260 -8.05 7.47 -13.56
N ILE A 261 -8.40 7.07 -12.34
CA ILE A 261 -8.97 5.76 -12.06
C ILE A 261 -10.46 5.76 -12.41
N ARG A 262 -10.86 4.77 -13.22
CA ARG A 262 -12.23 4.42 -13.59
C ARG A 262 -12.39 2.96 -13.18
N GLY A 263 -12.71 2.76 -11.91
CA GLY A 263 -12.63 1.47 -11.25
C GLY A 263 -13.97 0.78 -11.08
N LEU A 264 -13.90 -0.47 -10.64
CA LEU A 264 -15.05 -1.30 -10.27
C LEU A 264 -14.66 -2.16 -9.07
N ASN A 265 -15.57 -2.32 -8.12
CA ASN A 265 -15.43 -3.30 -7.03
C ASN A 265 -15.97 -4.65 -7.51
N TRP A 266 -15.26 -5.76 -7.26
CA TRP A 266 -15.79 -7.10 -7.49
C TRP A 266 -15.49 -7.97 -6.26
N PHE A 267 -16.49 -8.12 -5.40
CA PHE A 267 -16.37 -8.81 -4.13
C PHE A 267 -16.55 -10.34 -4.26
N GLY A 268 -16.13 -11.07 -3.23
CA GLY A 268 -16.22 -12.53 -3.12
C GLY A 268 -15.17 -13.14 -2.17
N PHE A 269 -13.93 -12.65 -2.20
CA PHE A 269 -12.86 -13.10 -1.27
C PHE A 269 -13.10 -12.68 0.20
N ASN A 270 -14.02 -11.75 0.42
CA ASN A 270 -14.51 -11.23 1.70
C ASN A 270 -15.74 -11.96 2.24
N VAL A 271 -16.39 -12.85 1.46
CA VAL A 271 -17.66 -13.52 1.81
C VAL A 271 -17.61 -15.05 1.64
N ASP A 272 -16.46 -15.64 1.98
CA ASP A 272 -16.19 -17.09 1.97
C ASP A 272 -16.32 -17.85 0.62
N MET A 273 -16.58 -17.15 -0.50
CA MET A 273 -16.53 -17.75 -1.85
C MET A 273 -15.10 -18.15 -2.24
N GLY A 274 -14.09 -17.45 -1.72
CA GLY A 274 -12.68 -17.76 -1.97
C GLY A 274 -12.19 -17.42 -3.39
N MET A 275 -13.06 -16.79 -4.17
CA MET A 275 -12.84 -16.17 -5.47
C MET A 275 -13.79 -14.97 -5.54
N VAL A 276 -13.66 -14.13 -6.56
CA VAL A 276 -14.72 -13.16 -6.90
C VAL A 276 -16.04 -13.88 -7.26
N ASP A 277 -17.18 -13.28 -6.91
CA ASP A 277 -18.50 -13.88 -7.07
C ASP A 277 -19.00 -13.95 -8.52
N GLY A 278 -20.06 -14.73 -8.76
CA GLY A 278 -20.77 -14.81 -10.05
C GLY A 278 -20.24 -15.88 -11.00
N LEU A 279 -19.01 -16.37 -10.79
CA LEU A 279 -18.35 -17.39 -11.62
C LEU A 279 -19.05 -18.77 -11.62
N TRP A 280 -20.14 -18.92 -10.85
CA TRP A 280 -21.02 -20.09 -10.84
C TRP A 280 -22.20 -20.00 -11.82
N ALA A 281 -22.47 -18.83 -12.42
CA ALA A 281 -23.73 -18.52 -13.11
C ALA A 281 -24.02 -19.40 -14.34
N GLY A 282 -22.98 -19.82 -15.08
CA GLY A 282 -23.15 -20.64 -16.27
C GLY A 282 -23.70 -19.87 -17.48
N GLY A 283 -24.17 -20.60 -18.48
CA GLY A 283 -24.66 -20.05 -19.74
C GLY A 283 -23.54 -19.85 -20.77
N SER A 284 -22.72 -18.82 -20.60
CA SER A 284 -21.64 -18.48 -21.55
C SER A 284 -20.33 -18.12 -20.87
N ASP A 285 -19.21 -18.18 -21.62
CA ASP A 285 -17.93 -17.64 -21.19
C ASP A 285 -18.01 -16.15 -20.83
N ALA A 286 -18.89 -15.39 -21.49
CA ALA A 286 -19.13 -13.99 -21.21
C ALA A 286 -19.91 -13.69 -19.91
N SER A 287 -20.49 -14.72 -19.28
CA SER A 287 -21.15 -14.65 -17.96
C SER A 287 -20.48 -15.55 -16.89
N THR A 288 -19.57 -16.44 -17.30
CA THR A 288 -18.99 -17.46 -16.40
C THR A 288 -17.46 -17.41 -16.30
N ASP A 289 -16.72 -17.18 -17.39
CA ASP A 289 -15.27 -17.34 -17.36
C ASP A 289 -14.57 -16.08 -16.85
N PHE A 290 -13.78 -16.23 -15.78
CA PHE A 290 -13.09 -15.12 -15.13
C PHE A 290 -12.19 -14.33 -16.09
N SER A 291 -11.38 -15.00 -16.93
CA SER A 291 -10.50 -14.35 -17.91
C SER A 291 -11.30 -13.59 -18.97
N THR A 292 -12.41 -14.15 -19.46
CA THR A 292 -13.31 -13.46 -20.39
C THR A 292 -14.02 -12.27 -19.71
N ILE A 293 -14.42 -12.38 -18.44
CA ILE A 293 -15.04 -11.27 -17.69
C ILE A 293 -14.03 -10.13 -17.44
N VAL A 294 -12.81 -10.43 -16.98
CA VAL A 294 -11.74 -9.42 -16.80
C VAL A 294 -11.48 -8.67 -18.11
N TYR A 295 -11.44 -9.38 -19.24
CA TYR A 295 -11.36 -8.80 -20.57
C TYR A 295 -12.56 -7.89 -20.91
N GLN A 296 -13.80 -8.34 -20.65
CA GLN A 296 -15.01 -7.52 -20.85
C GLN A 296 -14.96 -6.22 -20.02
N LEU A 297 -14.57 -6.28 -18.74
CA LEU A 297 -14.41 -5.09 -17.89
C LEU A 297 -13.41 -4.10 -18.48
N ARG A 298 -12.26 -4.60 -18.96
CA ARG A 298 -11.26 -3.77 -19.64
C ARG A 298 -11.80 -3.14 -20.93
N MET A 299 -12.66 -3.84 -21.67
CA MET A 299 -13.31 -3.34 -22.89
C MET A 299 -14.44 -2.33 -22.60
N LEU A 300 -15.19 -2.49 -21.50
CA LEU A 300 -16.19 -1.50 -21.04
C LEU A 300 -15.55 -0.17 -20.59
N GLY A 301 -14.23 -0.13 -20.44
CA GLY A 301 -13.46 1.09 -20.20
C GLY A 301 -12.91 1.22 -18.79
N TYR A 302 -13.15 0.23 -17.92
CA TYR A 302 -12.55 0.18 -16.59
C TYR A 302 -11.04 -0.02 -16.70
N ASN A 303 -10.29 0.69 -15.85
CA ASN A 303 -8.82 0.61 -15.79
C ASN A 303 -8.29 0.22 -14.41
N ALA A 304 -9.17 -0.06 -13.45
CA ALA A 304 -8.81 -0.63 -12.16
C ALA A 304 -9.91 -1.57 -11.64
N ILE A 305 -9.55 -2.50 -10.77
CA ILE A 305 -10.46 -3.30 -9.96
C ILE A 305 -10.11 -3.11 -8.47
N ARG A 306 -11.11 -3.14 -7.57
CA ARG A 306 -10.91 -3.32 -6.13
C ARG A 306 -11.42 -4.71 -5.75
N LEU A 307 -10.59 -5.44 -5.02
CA LEU A 307 -10.81 -6.84 -4.64
C LEU A 307 -10.91 -6.95 -3.11
N PRO A 308 -12.13 -6.75 -2.55
CA PRO A 308 -12.43 -7.00 -1.15
C PRO A 308 -12.08 -8.43 -0.72
N PHE A 309 -11.29 -8.57 0.35
CA PHE A 309 -10.90 -9.84 0.96
C PHE A 309 -10.94 -9.79 2.50
N ALA A 310 -10.99 -10.96 3.15
CA ALA A 310 -10.67 -11.12 4.57
C ALA A 310 -9.60 -12.22 4.74
N HIS A 311 -8.64 -12.06 5.66
CA HIS A 311 -7.47 -12.95 5.72
C HIS A 311 -7.84 -14.40 6.08
N SER A 312 -8.86 -14.60 6.92
CA SER A 312 -9.39 -15.91 7.30
C SER A 312 -9.98 -16.68 6.12
N PHE A 313 -10.60 -15.99 5.16
CA PHE A 313 -11.11 -16.61 3.93
C PHE A 313 -9.99 -16.88 2.93
N LEU A 314 -8.96 -16.03 2.83
CA LEU A 314 -7.77 -16.30 2.01
C LEU A 314 -6.97 -17.53 2.50
N ALA A 315 -6.93 -17.76 3.82
CA ALA A 315 -6.21 -18.88 4.43
C ALA A 315 -6.85 -20.26 4.16
N LYS A 316 -8.09 -20.32 3.66
CA LYS A 316 -8.82 -21.58 3.44
C LYS A 316 -8.29 -22.36 2.23
N THR A 317 -8.13 -23.67 2.44
CA THR A 317 -7.74 -24.66 1.42
C THR A 317 -8.95 -25.37 0.80
N ASN A 318 -10.11 -25.34 1.45
CA ASN A 318 -11.37 -25.89 0.94
C ASN A 318 -12.01 -24.97 -0.10
N VAL A 319 -11.33 -24.77 -1.24
CA VAL A 319 -11.77 -23.86 -2.30
C VAL A 319 -13.08 -24.35 -2.94
N TRP A 320 -13.98 -23.42 -3.30
CA TRP A 320 -15.19 -23.75 -4.06
C TRP A 320 -14.83 -24.25 -5.46
N ASP A 321 -15.44 -25.33 -5.94
CA ASP A 321 -15.26 -25.73 -7.35
C ASP A 321 -16.12 -24.85 -8.26
N LEU A 322 -15.45 -24.14 -9.15
CA LEU A 322 -16.01 -23.14 -10.07
C LEU A 322 -15.85 -23.55 -11.54
N ASP A 323 -15.40 -24.78 -11.80
CA ASP A 323 -15.37 -25.40 -13.13
C ASP A 323 -16.81 -25.62 -13.61
N ARG A 324 -17.19 -25.02 -14.73
CA ARG A 324 -18.59 -24.96 -15.19
C ARG A 324 -18.71 -25.22 -16.67
N ASP A 325 -19.79 -25.88 -17.06
CA ASP A 325 -20.20 -26.00 -18.45
C ASP A 325 -20.71 -24.66 -18.97
N CYS A 326 -20.21 -24.24 -20.13
CA CYS A 326 -20.52 -22.94 -20.71
C CYS A 326 -20.40 -22.97 -22.24
N SER A 327 -21.30 -22.25 -22.91
CA SER A 327 -21.13 -21.93 -24.34
C SER A 327 -19.98 -20.92 -24.53
N GLN A 328 -19.37 -20.92 -25.71
CA GLN A 328 -18.33 -19.96 -26.09
C GLN A 328 -18.94 -18.95 -27.07
N LEU A 329 -18.93 -17.66 -26.75
CA LEU A 329 -19.40 -16.63 -27.67
C LEU A 329 -18.44 -16.45 -28.86
N THR A 330 -18.99 -16.27 -30.05
CA THR A 330 -18.20 -15.79 -31.20
C THR A 330 -17.73 -14.35 -30.95
N GLN A 331 -16.63 -13.96 -31.60
CA GLN A 331 -16.14 -12.57 -31.62
C GLN A 331 -17.24 -11.56 -32.04
N GLY A 332 -18.16 -11.98 -32.93
CA GLY A 332 -19.32 -11.16 -33.32
C GLY A 332 -20.31 -10.92 -32.18
N GLN A 333 -20.63 -11.95 -31.40
CA GLN A 333 -21.52 -11.88 -30.23
C GLN A 333 -20.87 -11.12 -29.08
N MET A 334 -19.60 -11.40 -28.76
CA MET A 334 -18.83 -10.68 -27.74
C MET A 334 -18.74 -9.19 -28.06
N ARG A 335 -18.51 -8.83 -29.33
CA ARG A 335 -18.53 -7.44 -29.79
C ARG A 335 -19.89 -6.79 -29.64
N ALA A 336 -20.98 -7.50 -29.97
CA ALA A 336 -22.34 -6.97 -29.81
C ALA A 336 -22.70 -6.75 -28.33
N ARG A 337 -22.30 -7.66 -27.44
CA ARG A 337 -22.44 -7.54 -25.98
C ARG A 337 -21.68 -6.35 -25.40
N LEU A 338 -20.57 -5.94 -26.01
CA LEU A 338 -19.68 -4.87 -25.55
C LEU A 338 -19.88 -3.52 -26.27
N ILE A 339 -21.00 -3.32 -26.96
CA ILE A 339 -21.41 -2.01 -27.49
C ILE A 339 -22.80 -1.72 -26.93
N ASP A 340 -23.03 -0.50 -26.44
CA ASP A 340 -24.36 -0.04 -26.01
C ASP A 340 -25.38 -0.26 -27.14
N PRO A 341 -26.54 -0.91 -26.88
CA PRO A 341 -27.59 -1.08 -27.88
C PRO A 341 -27.97 0.21 -28.63
N GLN A 342 -27.87 1.37 -27.97
CA GLN A 342 -28.17 2.69 -28.56
C GLN A 342 -27.04 3.21 -29.47
N ASP A 343 -25.79 2.79 -29.23
CA ASP A 343 -24.63 3.07 -30.09
C ASP A 343 -24.47 2.04 -31.23
N SER A 344 -25.07 0.84 -31.10
CA SER A 344 -24.81 -0.36 -31.90
C SER A 344 -24.67 -0.14 -33.42
N ALA A 345 -25.60 0.59 -34.03
CA ALA A 345 -25.58 0.87 -35.47
C ALA A 345 -24.33 1.68 -35.90
N ALA A 346 -23.97 2.72 -35.13
CA ALA A 346 -22.88 3.63 -35.45
C ALA A 346 -21.49 2.98 -35.34
N TYR A 347 -21.36 1.96 -34.48
CA TYR A 347 -20.09 1.26 -34.24
C TYR A 347 -20.06 -0.19 -34.76
N SER A 348 -21.09 -0.60 -35.51
CA SER A 348 -21.25 -1.92 -36.15
C SER A 348 -20.04 -2.40 -36.98
N ARG A 349 -19.20 -1.48 -37.48
CA ARG A 349 -17.96 -1.78 -38.24
C ARG A 349 -16.68 -1.74 -37.42
N LYS A 350 -16.72 -1.38 -36.12
CA LYS A 350 -15.54 -1.43 -35.25
C LYS A 350 -15.10 -2.88 -35.06
N ILE A 351 -13.79 -3.09 -34.99
CA ILE A 351 -13.16 -4.38 -34.68
C ILE A 351 -12.85 -4.39 -33.19
N LEU A 352 -13.39 -5.38 -32.48
CA LEU A 352 -13.15 -5.59 -31.06
C LEU A 352 -11.66 -5.97 -30.84
N PRO A 353 -10.91 -5.27 -29.96
CA PRO A 353 -9.52 -5.62 -29.68
C PRO A 353 -9.38 -7.00 -29.04
N ASP A 354 -8.39 -7.78 -29.46
CA ASP A 354 -8.15 -9.13 -28.93
C ASP A 354 -7.96 -9.16 -27.40
N ASN A 355 -8.36 -10.27 -26.77
CA ASN A 355 -7.96 -10.55 -25.39
C ASN A 355 -6.43 -10.72 -25.33
N VAL A 356 -5.78 -9.93 -24.47
CA VAL A 356 -4.31 -9.89 -24.31
C VAL A 356 -3.77 -10.95 -23.35
N SER A 357 -4.62 -11.51 -22.48
CA SER A 357 -4.27 -12.54 -21.49
C SER A 357 -5.37 -13.62 -21.38
N PRO A 358 -5.73 -14.28 -22.50
CA PRO A 358 -6.76 -15.31 -22.49
C PRO A 358 -6.24 -16.58 -21.81
N MET A 359 -7.01 -17.10 -20.86
CA MET A 359 -6.78 -18.44 -20.33
C MET A 359 -7.38 -19.51 -21.24
N ARG A 360 -6.87 -20.73 -21.12
CA ARG A 360 -7.34 -21.89 -21.89
C ARG A 360 -8.20 -22.79 -21.01
N ASN A 361 -9.38 -23.13 -21.50
CA ASN A 361 -10.23 -24.20 -20.97
C ASN A 361 -10.28 -25.37 -21.98
N PRO A 362 -10.68 -26.57 -21.55
CA PRO A 362 -11.28 -27.58 -22.42
C PRO A 362 -12.51 -27.03 -23.16
N ALA A 363 -12.87 -27.63 -24.31
CA ALA A 363 -14.05 -27.24 -25.06
C ALA A 363 -15.33 -27.40 -24.21
N GLY A 364 -16.16 -26.35 -24.17
CA GLY A 364 -17.40 -26.33 -23.39
C GLY A 364 -17.22 -26.05 -21.89
N LYS A 365 -16.00 -25.80 -21.40
CA LYS A 365 -15.72 -25.49 -19.99
C LYS A 365 -15.27 -24.05 -19.77
N CYS A 366 -15.55 -23.54 -18.57
CA CYS A 366 -15.11 -22.26 -18.05
C CYS A 366 -14.39 -22.46 -16.71
N ASN A 367 -13.48 -21.54 -16.35
CA ASN A 367 -12.74 -21.50 -15.07
C ASN A 367 -11.89 -22.73 -14.69
N SER A 368 -11.75 -23.73 -15.57
CA SER A 368 -11.03 -24.99 -15.29
C SER A 368 -9.55 -24.81 -14.91
N TYR A 369 -8.98 -23.65 -15.24
CA TYR A 369 -7.62 -23.21 -14.94
C TYR A 369 -7.46 -22.52 -13.57
N LEU A 370 -8.54 -22.23 -12.84
CA LEU A 370 -8.44 -21.49 -11.57
C LEU A 370 -7.64 -22.29 -10.53
N PRO A 371 -6.82 -21.63 -9.68
CA PRO A 371 -6.07 -22.32 -8.64
C PRO A 371 -6.96 -23.16 -7.73
N ARG A 372 -6.55 -24.41 -7.47
CA ARG A 372 -7.30 -25.40 -6.68
C ARG A 372 -6.71 -25.69 -5.28
N ARG A 373 -5.61 -25.00 -4.89
CA ARG A 373 -4.88 -25.27 -3.63
C ARG A 373 -5.42 -24.51 -2.41
N ASN A 374 -5.69 -23.22 -2.57
CA ASN A 374 -6.25 -22.34 -1.53
C ASN A 374 -6.77 -21.04 -2.16
N ASN A 375 -7.48 -20.24 -1.36
CA ASN A 375 -8.07 -18.97 -1.78
C ASN A 375 -7.04 -17.85 -1.96
N GLN A 376 -5.90 -17.88 -1.26
CA GLN A 376 -4.81 -16.92 -1.47
C GLN A 376 -4.21 -17.04 -2.88
N ASP A 377 -3.99 -18.26 -3.39
CA ASP A 377 -3.51 -18.49 -4.77
C ASP A 377 -4.51 -17.94 -5.80
N ARG A 378 -5.82 -18.04 -5.52
CA ARG A 378 -6.87 -17.46 -6.36
C ARG A 378 -6.80 -15.93 -6.39
N LEU A 379 -6.57 -15.28 -5.25
CA LEU A 379 -6.36 -13.83 -5.20
C LEU A 379 -5.09 -13.41 -5.95
N LEU A 380 -3.98 -14.12 -5.76
CA LEU A 380 -2.72 -13.85 -6.45
C LEU A 380 -2.85 -14.04 -7.97
N PHE A 381 -3.54 -15.09 -8.42
CA PHE A 381 -3.87 -15.31 -9.82
C PHE A 381 -4.78 -14.20 -10.39
N ALA A 382 -5.79 -13.77 -9.61
CA ALA A 382 -6.67 -12.66 -10.00
C ALA A 382 -5.86 -11.36 -10.18
N VAL A 383 -5.01 -11.00 -9.22
CA VAL A 383 -4.09 -9.85 -9.32
C VAL A 383 -3.28 -9.91 -10.61
N GLN A 384 -2.69 -11.06 -10.93
CA GLN A 384 -1.92 -11.24 -12.17
C GLN A 384 -2.78 -11.11 -13.43
N GLN A 385 -4.03 -11.61 -13.45
CA GLN A 385 -4.94 -11.46 -14.59
C GLN A 385 -5.34 -10.01 -14.84
N PHE A 386 -5.76 -9.27 -13.82
CA PHE A 386 -6.13 -7.85 -13.97
C PHE A 386 -4.93 -7.01 -14.43
N VAL A 387 -3.76 -7.24 -13.84
CA VAL A 387 -2.50 -6.60 -14.28
C VAL A 387 -2.19 -6.94 -15.74
N ALA A 388 -2.28 -8.20 -16.15
CA ALA A 388 -2.03 -8.61 -17.54
C ALA A 388 -3.03 -8.00 -18.55
N HIS A 389 -4.27 -7.75 -18.14
CA HIS A 389 -5.26 -7.01 -18.95
C HIS A 389 -5.04 -5.49 -18.98
N GLY A 390 -4.01 -4.98 -18.29
CA GLY A 390 -3.71 -3.55 -18.25
C GLY A 390 -4.64 -2.76 -17.33
N MET A 391 -5.07 -3.38 -16.22
CA MET A 391 -5.79 -2.74 -15.14
C MET A 391 -4.90 -2.63 -13.88
N TYR A 392 -5.15 -1.61 -13.07
CA TYR A 392 -4.63 -1.52 -11.71
C TYR A 392 -5.45 -2.41 -10.76
N VAL A 393 -4.87 -2.80 -9.63
CA VAL A 393 -5.59 -3.60 -8.63
C VAL A 393 -5.48 -2.93 -7.27
N VAL A 394 -6.61 -2.73 -6.62
CA VAL A 394 -6.70 -2.41 -5.21
C VAL A 394 -6.90 -3.71 -4.45
N LEU A 395 -5.99 -4.03 -3.54
CA LEU A 395 -6.18 -5.08 -2.54
C LEU A 395 -6.79 -4.44 -1.30
N ASP A 396 -7.97 -4.90 -0.91
CA ASP A 396 -8.80 -4.27 0.11
C ASP A 396 -9.15 -5.25 1.24
N TYR A 397 -8.78 -4.90 2.48
CA TYR A 397 -9.20 -5.63 3.67
C TYR A 397 -10.63 -5.21 4.06
N GLN A 398 -11.62 -5.98 3.61
CA GLN A 398 -13.03 -5.79 3.91
C GLN A 398 -13.57 -6.94 4.78
N PRO A 399 -13.43 -6.84 6.13
CA PRO A 399 -13.78 -7.93 7.05
C PRO A 399 -15.28 -8.07 7.30
N GLN A 400 -16.10 -7.05 6.98
CA GLN A 400 -17.56 -7.01 7.19
C GLN A 400 -18.04 -7.46 8.60
N GLY A 401 -17.24 -7.20 9.65
CA GLY A 401 -17.50 -7.69 11.01
C GLY A 401 -17.27 -9.20 11.24
N LEU A 402 -17.06 -9.99 10.17
CA LEU A 402 -16.81 -11.43 10.21
C LEU A 402 -15.40 -11.76 10.75
N GLU A 403 -14.47 -10.80 10.69
CA GLU A 403 -13.06 -11.01 11.02
C GLU A 403 -12.47 -9.91 11.92
N GLN A 404 -11.75 -10.32 12.96
CA GLN A 404 -11.27 -9.43 14.04
C GLN A 404 -9.76 -9.15 14.02
N HIS A 405 -9.03 -9.43 12.93
CA HIS A 405 -7.58 -9.13 12.84
C HIS A 405 -7.27 -7.68 13.21
N ALA A 406 -8.11 -6.75 12.75
CA ALA A 406 -8.05 -5.32 13.06
C ALA A 406 -8.04 -4.96 14.55
N TYR A 407 -8.56 -5.81 15.45
CA TYR A 407 -8.56 -5.55 16.90
C TYR A 407 -7.20 -5.84 17.56
N ASN A 408 -6.24 -6.45 16.85
CA ASN A 408 -4.89 -6.67 17.35
C ASN A 408 -3.85 -6.16 16.35
N LEU A 409 -3.19 -5.04 16.69
CA LEU A 409 -2.23 -4.35 15.83
C LEU A 409 -1.13 -5.28 15.28
N ASN A 410 -0.58 -6.16 16.12
CA ASN A 410 0.49 -7.08 15.69
C ASN A 410 -0.04 -8.17 14.75
N GLN A 411 -1.23 -8.71 15.03
CA GLN A 411 -1.88 -9.71 14.18
C GLN A 411 -2.23 -9.13 12.81
N PHE A 412 -2.83 -7.92 12.79
CA PHE A 412 -3.19 -7.18 11.59
C PHE A 412 -1.98 -6.89 10.69
N VAL A 413 -0.95 -6.25 11.24
CA VAL A 413 0.28 -5.92 10.49
C VAL A 413 1.00 -7.18 10.02
N THR A 414 0.96 -8.28 10.78
CA THR A 414 1.55 -9.57 10.37
C THR A 414 0.78 -10.21 9.22
N ALA A 415 -0.55 -10.20 9.24
CA ALA A 415 -1.40 -10.74 8.18
C ALA A 415 -1.21 -9.95 6.87
N TRP A 416 -1.26 -8.61 6.93
CA TRP A 416 -0.93 -7.74 5.80
C TRP A 416 0.48 -7.97 5.27
N SER A 417 1.48 -8.05 6.15
CA SER A 417 2.88 -8.32 5.76
C SER A 417 3.06 -9.69 5.09
N SER A 418 2.24 -10.67 5.46
CA SER A 418 2.30 -12.03 4.91
C SER A 418 1.66 -12.08 3.51
N LEU A 419 0.49 -11.46 3.33
CA LEU A 419 -0.14 -11.31 2.02
C LEU A 419 0.75 -10.50 1.06
N TRP A 420 1.33 -9.39 1.52
CA TRP A 420 2.19 -8.58 0.67
C TRP A 420 3.50 -9.28 0.28
N LYS A 421 4.09 -10.09 1.17
CA LYS A 421 5.21 -10.99 0.81
C LYS A 421 4.80 -11.97 -0.30
N ALA A 422 3.59 -12.54 -0.23
CA ALA A 422 3.11 -13.44 -1.27
C ALA A 422 2.93 -12.73 -2.62
N VAL A 423 2.43 -11.49 -2.64
CA VAL A 423 2.37 -10.64 -3.85
C VAL A 423 3.76 -10.29 -4.38
N ALA A 424 4.69 -9.91 -3.50
CA ALA A 424 6.07 -9.57 -3.86
C ALA A 424 6.87 -10.77 -4.38
N CYS A 425 6.50 -12.00 -3.97
CA CYS A 425 7.09 -13.25 -4.44
C CYS A 425 6.52 -13.77 -5.77
N LEU A 426 5.56 -13.08 -6.40
CA LEU A 426 5.08 -13.48 -7.73
C LEU A 426 6.19 -13.31 -8.78
N PRO A 427 6.37 -14.27 -9.70
CA PRO A 427 7.53 -14.29 -10.61
C PRO A 427 7.57 -13.09 -11.58
N ASN A 428 6.42 -12.45 -11.82
CA ASN A 428 6.30 -11.22 -12.61
C ASN A 428 6.14 -9.95 -11.76
N PHE A 429 6.49 -9.99 -10.46
CA PHE A 429 6.29 -8.85 -9.56
C PHE A 429 7.03 -7.60 -10.03
N TYR A 430 8.34 -7.67 -10.22
CA TYR A 430 9.15 -6.51 -10.61
C TYR A 430 8.91 -6.03 -12.05
N SER A 431 8.57 -6.93 -12.98
CA SER A 431 8.31 -6.59 -14.38
C SER A 431 6.95 -5.91 -14.56
N ASP A 432 5.90 -6.49 -13.97
CA ASP A 432 4.53 -6.26 -14.41
C ASP A 432 3.58 -5.81 -13.29
N ILE A 433 3.77 -6.25 -12.04
CA ILE A 433 2.84 -5.95 -10.92
C ILE A 433 3.24 -4.68 -10.16
N ALA A 434 4.54 -4.50 -9.88
CA ALA A 434 5.06 -3.41 -9.08
C ALA A 434 4.62 -2.05 -9.64
N GLY A 435 4.16 -1.17 -8.75
CA GLY A 435 3.62 0.14 -9.09
C GLY A 435 2.23 0.13 -9.73
N ARG A 436 1.51 -1.00 -9.76
CA ARG A 436 0.09 -1.08 -10.16
C ARG A 436 -0.85 -1.61 -9.06
N ILE A 437 -0.30 -1.95 -7.90
CA ILE A 437 -1.07 -2.34 -6.72
C ILE A 437 -1.23 -1.14 -5.79
N LEU A 438 -2.48 -0.89 -5.40
CA LEU A 438 -2.86 -0.03 -4.31
C LEU A 438 -3.25 -0.96 -3.14
N VAL A 439 -2.74 -0.67 -1.95
CA VAL A 439 -3.07 -1.39 -0.72
C VAL A 439 -4.06 -0.53 0.04
N ASP A 440 -5.32 -0.94 0.06
CA ASP A 440 -6.39 -0.29 0.79
C ASP A 440 -6.48 -0.94 2.16
N VAL A 441 -6.00 -0.22 3.17
CA VAL A 441 -5.55 -0.86 4.41
C VAL A 441 -6.73 -1.41 5.22
N MET A 442 -7.90 -0.77 5.15
CA MET A 442 -9.12 -1.23 5.81
C MET A 442 -10.36 -0.56 5.25
N ASN A 443 -11.28 -1.37 4.73
CA ASN A 443 -12.63 -0.93 4.40
C ASN A 443 -13.40 -0.49 5.65
N GLU A 444 -13.98 0.70 5.57
CA GLU A 444 -14.98 1.27 6.48
C GLU A 444 -14.73 0.92 7.95
N PRO A 445 -13.68 1.49 8.60
CA PRO A 445 -13.30 1.11 9.97
C PRO A 445 -14.44 1.30 11.00
N ASP A 446 -15.41 2.16 10.72
CA ASP A 446 -16.65 2.34 11.49
C ASP A 446 -17.47 1.05 11.62
N SER A 447 -17.50 0.21 10.58
CA SER A 447 -18.18 -1.10 10.60
C SER A 447 -17.58 -2.03 11.66
N MET A 448 -16.30 -1.84 11.97
CA MET A 448 -15.56 -2.53 13.03
C MET A 448 -15.58 -1.77 14.36
N GLY A 449 -16.27 -0.63 14.44
CA GLY A 449 -16.25 0.26 15.61
C GLY A 449 -14.87 0.85 15.92
N ILE A 450 -13.99 0.92 14.91
CA ILE A 450 -12.67 1.55 14.99
C ILE A 450 -12.83 3.06 14.77
N ARG A 451 -11.91 3.83 15.34
CA ARG A 451 -11.84 5.31 15.27
C ARG A 451 -10.40 5.69 14.93
N TRP A 452 -10.13 6.95 14.58
CA TRP A 452 -8.75 7.43 14.36
C TRP A 452 -7.88 7.20 15.60
N GLU A 453 -8.34 7.70 16.75
CA GLU A 453 -7.78 7.39 18.06
C GLU A 453 -8.13 5.97 18.54
N ALA A 454 -7.22 5.35 19.30
CA ALA A 454 -7.46 4.07 19.96
C ALA A 454 -8.56 4.18 21.03
N SER A 455 -9.36 3.12 21.20
CA SER A 455 -10.53 3.13 22.08
C SER A 455 -10.69 1.80 22.82
N GLY A 456 -10.72 1.88 24.16
CA GLY A 456 -10.77 0.69 25.01
C GLY A 456 -9.52 -0.17 24.87
N ASP A 457 -9.71 -1.41 24.44
CA ASP A 457 -8.66 -2.38 24.11
C ASP A 457 -8.27 -2.39 22.62
N ARG A 458 -9.02 -1.67 21.76
CA ARG A 458 -8.83 -1.68 20.30
C ARG A 458 -7.84 -0.61 19.84
N PRO A 459 -6.93 -0.94 18.89
CA PRO A 459 -6.08 0.05 18.25
C PRO A 459 -6.90 1.01 17.38
N GLY A 460 -6.39 2.23 17.22
CA GLY A 460 -6.97 3.22 16.31
C GLY A 460 -6.56 3.00 14.86
N ALA A 461 -7.35 3.49 13.91
CA ALA A 461 -7.02 3.51 12.48
C ALA A 461 -5.66 4.18 12.24
N GLU A 462 -5.29 5.21 13.01
CA GLU A 462 -3.93 5.79 13.00
C GLU A 462 -2.85 4.70 13.14
N GLN A 463 -2.96 3.88 14.18
CA GLN A 463 -1.94 2.88 14.53
C GLN A 463 -1.89 1.77 13.48
N LEU A 464 -3.07 1.30 13.06
CA LEU A 464 -3.24 0.26 12.04
C LEU A 464 -2.68 0.70 10.69
N TYR A 465 -2.99 1.94 10.26
CA TYR A 465 -2.53 2.51 8.98
C TYR A 465 -1.03 2.77 8.98
N LEU A 466 -0.50 3.49 9.98
CA LEU A 466 0.92 3.83 10.05
C LEU A 466 1.80 2.58 10.13
N ALA A 467 1.46 1.63 11.02
CA ALA A 467 2.25 0.43 11.21
C ALA A 467 2.22 -0.50 9.99
N THR A 468 1.08 -0.61 9.32
CA THR A 468 0.96 -1.41 8.08
C THR A 468 1.75 -0.77 6.94
N ALA A 469 1.58 0.53 6.69
CA ALA A 469 2.31 1.22 5.63
C ALA A 469 3.83 1.24 5.87
N ASP A 470 4.27 1.48 7.11
CA ASP A 470 5.68 1.37 7.50
C ASP A 470 6.22 -0.06 7.34
N ALA A 471 5.42 -1.11 7.59
CA ALA A 471 5.82 -2.50 7.40
C ALA A 471 5.91 -2.90 5.93
N LEU A 472 4.89 -2.62 5.11
CA LEU A 472 4.89 -3.02 3.70
C LEU A 472 5.93 -2.22 2.90
N HIS A 473 6.12 -0.93 3.19
CA HIS A 473 7.16 -0.13 2.56
C HIS A 473 8.57 -0.63 2.88
N ARG A 474 8.82 -1.24 4.06
CA ARG A 474 10.10 -1.92 4.34
C ARG A 474 10.30 -3.20 3.51
N ILE A 475 9.22 -3.91 3.16
CA ILE A 475 9.29 -5.15 2.37
C ILE A 475 9.62 -4.83 0.90
N THR A 476 8.96 -3.84 0.28
CA THR A 476 9.29 -3.39 -1.09
C THR A 476 9.15 -1.86 -1.24
N PRO A 477 10.22 -1.09 -0.95
CA PRO A 477 10.19 0.37 -0.99
C PRO A 477 9.68 0.93 -2.32
N ASN A 478 8.67 1.80 -2.24
CA ASN A 478 8.04 2.49 -3.38
C ASN A 478 7.44 1.58 -4.48
N LYS A 479 7.16 0.29 -4.20
CA LYS A 479 6.55 -0.64 -5.19
C LYS A 479 5.03 -0.77 -5.10
N MET A 480 4.39 -0.10 -4.15
CA MET A 480 2.92 -0.01 -4.00
C MET A 480 2.49 1.44 -3.74
N LEU A 481 1.18 1.66 -3.80
CA LEU A 481 0.51 2.84 -3.25
C LEU A 481 -0.34 2.42 -2.06
N PHE A 482 -0.65 3.34 -1.15
CA PHE A 482 -1.50 3.10 0.01
C PHE A 482 -2.79 3.91 -0.13
N MET A 483 -3.93 3.26 0.06
CA MET A 483 -5.23 3.89 0.23
C MET A 483 -5.60 3.83 1.72
N PHE A 484 -6.16 4.94 2.21
CA PHE A 484 -6.61 5.10 3.59
C PHE A 484 -8.03 5.63 3.59
N GLU A 485 -8.96 4.87 4.16
CA GLU A 485 -10.36 5.26 4.32
C GLU A 485 -10.60 6.10 5.57
N GLY A 486 -11.69 6.86 5.56
CA GLY A 486 -12.08 7.76 6.65
C GLY A 486 -12.86 7.04 7.74
N THR A 487 -12.90 7.59 8.96
CA THR A 487 -13.66 6.97 10.04
C THR A 487 -14.06 7.89 11.21
N GLY A 488 -15.09 7.51 11.95
CA GLY A 488 -15.38 8.00 13.30
C GLY A 488 -15.98 9.41 13.37
N GLN A 489 -16.46 9.95 12.24
CA GLN A 489 -16.98 11.32 12.11
C GLN A 489 -18.45 11.40 11.66
N ASN A 490 -19.17 10.26 11.65
CA ASN A 490 -20.56 10.11 11.19
C ASN A 490 -21.56 11.09 11.85
N MET A 491 -21.23 11.64 13.03
CA MET A 491 -22.01 12.68 13.72
C MET A 491 -22.06 14.06 13.00
N ILE A 492 -21.45 14.19 11.82
CA ILE A 492 -21.72 15.32 10.90
C ILE A 492 -22.61 14.96 9.71
N GLY A 493 -23.08 13.71 9.64
CA GLY A 493 -23.93 13.13 8.59
C GLY A 493 -23.17 12.32 7.52
N LEU A 494 -21.88 12.05 7.76
CA LEU A 494 -21.05 11.23 6.89
C LEU A 494 -21.43 9.75 6.99
N ASN A 495 -21.29 9.03 5.88
CA ASN A 495 -21.29 7.58 5.81
C ASN A 495 -19.94 7.00 6.29
N TRP A 496 -19.90 5.68 6.49
CA TRP A 496 -18.67 4.95 6.79
C TRP A 496 -17.65 5.03 5.64
N GLY A 497 -16.36 4.79 5.93
CA GLY A 497 -15.26 4.98 4.98
C GLY A 497 -14.96 6.45 4.67
N ASN A 498 -15.65 7.38 5.36
CA ASN A 498 -15.55 8.82 5.18
C ASN A 498 -15.27 9.48 6.54
N GLY A 499 -14.76 10.71 6.53
CA GLY A 499 -14.39 11.43 7.75
C GLY A 499 -12.88 11.60 7.91
N PHE A 500 -12.35 12.62 7.24
CA PHE A 500 -10.97 13.08 7.39
C PHE A 500 -10.89 14.54 7.84
N VAL A 501 -11.94 15.05 8.51
CA VAL A 501 -11.97 16.44 9.02
C VAL A 501 -10.90 16.60 10.11
N THR A 502 -9.90 17.45 9.86
CA THR A 502 -8.89 17.83 10.86
C THR A 502 -9.21 19.18 11.54
N ASP A 503 -10.33 19.82 11.19
CA ASP A 503 -10.70 21.10 11.80
C ASP A 503 -11.04 20.94 13.29
N ARG A 504 -10.34 21.70 14.12
CA ARG A 504 -10.41 21.59 15.58
C ARG A 504 -11.75 22.07 16.14
N GLU A 505 -12.43 23.01 15.51
CA GLU A 505 -13.73 23.52 15.98
C GLU A 505 -14.86 22.56 15.60
N VAL A 506 -14.83 22.00 14.38
CA VAL A 506 -15.75 20.96 13.93
C VAL A 506 -15.61 19.67 14.75
N ILE A 507 -14.38 19.25 15.08
CA ILE A 507 -14.13 18.09 15.95
C ILE A 507 -14.68 18.31 17.36
N ASN A 508 -14.29 19.41 18.02
CA ASN A 508 -14.63 19.65 19.43
C ASN A 508 -16.12 19.95 19.64
N SER A 509 -16.78 20.62 18.70
CA SER A 509 -18.21 20.96 18.81
C SER A 509 -19.15 19.75 18.80
N ARG A 510 -18.66 18.56 18.41
CA ARG A 510 -19.46 17.33 18.24
C ARG A 510 -18.84 16.05 18.80
N GLY A 511 -17.66 16.13 19.44
CA GLY A 511 -16.97 14.94 19.99
C GLY A 511 -16.50 13.94 18.92
N LEU A 512 -16.14 14.45 17.73
CA LEU A 512 -15.73 13.60 16.61
C LEU A 512 -14.41 12.87 16.89
N SER A 513 -14.19 11.76 16.17
CA SER A 513 -12.86 11.14 16.11
C SER A 513 -11.86 12.07 15.43
N ASN A 514 -10.60 12.04 15.85
CA ASN A 514 -9.60 13.06 15.49
C ASN A 514 -8.44 12.51 14.64
N PRO A 515 -8.45 12.71 13.31
CA PRO A 515 -7.38 12.26 12.41
C PRO A 515 -6.06 13.04 12.51
N THR A 516 -5.98 14.14 13.26
CA THR A 516 -4.84 15.09 13.20
C THR A 516 -3.49 14.40 13.44
N ASN A 517 -3.36 13.55 14.45
CA ASN A 517 -2.10 12.88 14.76
C ASN A 517 -1.69 11.85 13.67
N PHE A 518 -2.65 11.18 13.01
CA PHE A 518 -2.36 10.37 11.81
C PHE A 518 -1.73 11.23 10.71
N PHE A 519 -2.32 12.40 10.41
CA PHE A 519 -1.78 13.30 9.39
C PHE A 519 -0.40 13.86 9.78
N GLU A 520 -0.18 14.30 11.02
CA GLU A 520 1.13 14.76 11.51
C GLU A 520 2.22 13.69 11.38
N GLN A 521 1.88 12.42 11.64
CA GLN A 521 2.80 11.29 11.48
C GLN A 521 3.01 10.92 10.00
N ALA A 522 1.94 10.87 9.20
CA ALA A 522 1.99 10.43 7.81
C ALA A 522 2.85 11.35 6.93
N ILE A 523 2.76 12.67 7.09
CA ILE A 523 3.50 13.64 6.26
C ILE A 523 5.03 13.56 6.40
N ILE A 524 5.53 12.96 7.48
CA ILE A 524 6.98 12.74 7.71
C ILE A 524 7.45 11.32 7.36
N ARG A 525 6.56 10.41 6.92
CA ARG A 525 6.94 9.04 6.53
C ARG A 525 7.52 8.99 5.11
N PRO A 526 8.48 8.08 4.81
CA PRO A 526 9.07 7.95 3.47
C PRO A 526 8.04 7.56 2.40
N TRP A 527 6.94 6.91 2.78
CA TRP A 527 5.83 6.55 1.88
C TRP A 527 4.80 7.66 1.66
N VAL A 528 4.93 8.87 2.22
CA VAL A 528 3.93 9.95 2.04
C VAL A 528 3.59 10.21 0.56
N LYS A 529 4.58 10.13 -0.34
CA LYS A 529 4.42 10.28 -1.80
C LYS A 529 3.80 9.04 -2.48
N LYS A 530 3.20 8.13 -1.70
CA LYS A 530 2.45 6.94 -2.11
C LYS A 530 1.07 6.87 -1.44
N ALA A 531 0.73 7.84 -0.57
CA ALA A 531 -0.56 7.90 0.12
C ALA A 531 -1.66 8.52 -0.75
N ILE A 532 -2.82 7.85 -0.77
CA ILE A 532 -4.08 8.25 -1.40
C ILE A 532 -5.15 8.19 -0.30
N PHE A 533 -6.04 9.18 -0.27
CA PHE A 533 -7.15 9.18 0.68
C PHE A 533 -8.42 8.76 -0.04
N SER A 534 -9.14 7.81 0.55
CA SER A 534 -10.25 7.12 -0.12
C SER A 534 -11.57 7.29 0.65
N PRO A 535 -12.35 8.33 0.34
CA PRO A 535 -13.71 8.44 0.87
C PRO A 535 -14.63 7.46 0.13
N HIS A 536 -15.55 6.85 0.87
CA HIS A 536 -16.77 6.26 0.28
C HIS A 536 -17.85 7.33 0.19
N LEU A 537 -18.67 7.29 -0.87
CA LEU A 537 -19.81 8.19 -1.04
C LEU A 537 -20.99 7.43 -1.64
N TYR A 538 -22.15 7.50 -0.99
CA TYR A 538 -23.35 6.77 -1.41
C TYR A 538 -24.62 7.66 -1.35
N PRO A 539 -25.63 7.38 -2.21
CA PRO A 539 -26.86 8.17 -2.32
C PRO A 539 -27.86 7.90 -1.17
N PRO A 540 -29.02 8.61 -1.15
CA PRO A 540 -29.98 8.53 -0.04
C PRO A 540 -30.56 7.13 0.23
N THR A 541 -30.69 6.28 -0.79
CA THR A 541 -31.21 4.90 -0.64
C THR A 541 -30.33 3.99 0.19
N ILE A 542 -29.00 4.21 0.20
CA ILE A 542 -28.02 3.46 1.01
C ILE A 542 -27.82 4.17 2.35
N THR A 543 -27.57 5.49 2.33
CA THR A 543 -27.09 6.23 3.51
C THR A 543 -28.18 6.82 4.39
N MET A 544 -29.42 6.89 3.91
CA MET A 544 -30.52 7.72 4.45
C MET A 544 -30.20 9.23 4.52
N SER A 545 -29.05 9.68 4.00
CA SER A 545 -28.68 11.10 3.96
C SER A 545 -29.43 11.83 2.85
N THR A 546 -30.01 12.98 3.16
CA THR A 546 -30.84 13.77 2.23
C THR A 546 -30.05 14.86 1.49
N TRP A 547 -28.71 14.84 1.56
CA TRP A 547 -27.88 15.87 0.95
C TRP A 547 -27.83 15.78 -0.56
N LEU A 548 -28.20 16.88 -1.23
CA LEU A 548 -28.10 17.08 -2.67
C LEU A 548 -27.39 18.42 -2.95
N GLY A 549 -26.89 18.58 -4.17
CA GLY A 549 -26.24 19.79 -4.66
C GLY A 549 -25.26 20.43 -3.67
N VAL A 550 -25.52 21.69 -3.32
CA VAL A 550 -24.66 22.53 -2.49
C VAL A 550 -24.32 21.90 -1.12
N GLU A 551 -25.26 21.23 -0.46
CA GLU A 551 -24.96 20.64 0.86
C GLU A 551 -24.09 19.38 0.73
N LEU A 552 -24.31 18.55 -0.29
CA LEU A 552 -23.43 17.42 -0.62
C LEU A 552 -22.01 17.92 -0.95
N TRP A 553 -21.88 19.01 -1.70
CA TRP A 553 -20.59 19.59 -2.10
C TRP A 553 -19.84 20.23 -0.93
N LYS A 554 -20.55 20.92 -0.02
CA LYS A 554 -19.98 21.43 1.24
C LYS A 554 -19.40 20.29 2.08
N GLN A 555 -20.20 19.26 2.35
CA GLN A 555 -19.81 18.13 3.19
C GLN A 555 -18.64 17.34 2.58
N SER A 556 -18.68 17.10 1.27
CA SER A 556 -17.57 16.47 0.55
C SER A 556 -16.26 17.28 0.63
N ASN A 557 -16.33 18.61 0.50
CA ASN A 557 -15.15 19.46 0.63
C ASN A 557 -14.60 19.52 2.07
N VAL A 558 -15.48 19.66 3.06
CA VAL A 558 -15.12 19.70 4.49
C VAL A 558 -14.50 18.37 4.94
N SER A 559 -15.06 17.24 4.51
CA SER A 559 -14.55 15.91 4.90
C SER A 559 -13.22 15.55 4.22
N PHE A 560 -13.10 15.76 2.90
CA PHE A 560 -11.92 15.29 2.15
C PHE A 560 -11.43 16.20 1.02
N GLY A 561 -12.30 17.00 0.38
CA GLY A 561 -11.90 17.81 -0.79
C GLY A 561 -10.75 18.78 -0.52
N TYR A 562 -10.66 19.31 0.71
CA TYR A 562 -9.57 20.18 1.15
C TYR A 562 -8.18 19.50 1.08
N LEU A 563 -8.10 18.16 1.12
CA LEU A 563 -6.85 17.41 1.02
C LEU A 563 -6.20 17.51 -0.38
N GLN A 564 -6.99 17.82 -1.42
CA GLN A 564 -6.43 18.12 -2.75
C GLN A 564 -5.92 19.56 -2.84
N SER A 565 -6.57 20.51 -2.15
CA SER A 565 -6.20 21.93 -2.12
C SER A 565 -6.87 22.61 -0.92
N PRO A 566 -6.12 23.11 0.09
CA PRO A 566 -4.67 23.30 0.12
C PRO A 566 -3.83 22.05 0.45
N GLY A 567 -4.46 20.95 0.89
CA GLY A 567 -3.76 19.83 1.53
C GLY A 567 -3.72 19.95 3.06
N TYR A 568 -3.12 18.95 3.72
CA TYR A 568 -2.91 19.00 5.18
C TYR A 568 -1.66 19.81 5.52
N CYS A 569 -1.77 20.80 6.40
CA CYS A 569 -0.71 21.78 6.70
C CYS A 569 -0.25 21.71 8.17
N ASN A 570 1.05 21.46 8.41
CA ASN A 570 1.63 21.36 9.76
C ASN A 570 2.26 22.67 10.28
N GLY A 571 1.79 23.82 9.80
CA GLY A 571 2.38 25.15 10.09
C GLY A 571 3.74 25.43 9.44
N ARG A 572 4.39 24.45 8.80
CA ARG A 572 5.64 24.64 8.01
C ARG A 572 5.45 24.41 6.52
N SER A 573 4.64 23.41 6.16
CA SER A 573 4.36 23.03 4.78
C SER A 573 2.98 22.35 4.68
N CYS A 574 2.35 22.46 3.51
CA CYS A 574 1.14 21.73 3.17
C CYS A 574 1.47 20.52 2.28
N THR A 575 0.91 19.36 2.61
CA THR A 575 0.98 18.14 1.79
C THR A 575 -0.37 17.92 1.12
N GLN A 576 -0.40 18.01 -0.22
CA GLN A 576 -1.56 17.69 -1.03
C GLN A 576 -1.59 16.21 -1.36
N PHE A 577 -2.77 15.60 -1.29
CA PHE A 577 -2.97 14.17 -1.56
C PHE A 577 -3.98 13.93 -2.70
N PRO A 578 -3.82 12.85 -3.49
CA PRO A 578 -4.87 12.39 -4.38
C PRO A 578 -6.08 11.87 -3.58
N ILE A 579 -7.28 12.18 -4.07
CA ILE A 579 -8.54 11.55 -3.64
C ILE A 579 -8.94 10.51 -4.68
N LEU A 580 -9.24 9.29 -4.23
CA LEU A 580 -9.82 8.22 -5.04
C LEU A 580 -11.07 7.73 -4.32
N VAL A 581 -12.26 7.93 -4.89
CA VAL A 581 -13.50 7.43 -4.27
C VAL A 581 -13.50 5.90 -4.33
N GLY A 582 -13.34 5.24 -3.18
CA GLY A 582 -13.13 3.78 -3.07
C GLY A 582 -14.41 2.98 -3.38
N GLU A 583 -15.55 3.53 -2.98
CA GLU A 583 -16.87 3.02 -3.32
C GLU A 583 -17.87 4.15 -3.59
N THR A 584 -18.70 3.93 -4.61
CA THR A 584 -19.94 4.66 -4.88
C THR A 584 -20.84 3.77 -5.75
N GLY A 585 -22.13 3.67 -5.42
CA GLY A 585 -23.05 2.77 -6.10
C GLY A 585 -24.53 3.13 -5.90
N SER A 586 -25.40 2.50 -6.68
CA SER A 586 -26.87 2.64 -6.59
C SER A 586 -27.57 1.58 -7.44
N ALA A 587 -28.78 1.19 -7.03
CA ALA A 587 -29.73 0.46 -7.87
C ALA A 587 -30.09 1.20 -9.16
N TYR A 588 -29.89 2.52 -9.21
CA TYR A 588 -30.17 3.44 -10.33
C TYR A 588 -31.66 3.51 -10.71
N LYS A 589 -32.55 3.17 -9.76
CA LYS A 589 -34.02 3.18 -9.92
C LYS A 589 -34.60 4.55 -9.53
N GLU A 590 -34.33 4.99 -8.30
CA GLU A 590 -34.93 6.19 -7.72
C GLU A 590 -34.39 7.49 -8.33
N GLU A 591 -35.26 8.51 -8.42
CA GLU A 591 -34.88 9.81 -9.01
C GLU A 591 -34.04 10.66 -8.04
N THR A 592 -34.18 10.44 -6.73
CA THR A 592 -33.27 10.96 -5.70
C THR A 592 -31.83 10.50 -5.92
N ASP A 593 -31.65 9.21 -6.24
CA ASP A 593 -30.34 8.61 -6.50
C ASP A 593 -29.72 9.14 -7.78
N LYS A 594 -30.49 9.25 -8.88
CA LYS A 594 -30.00 9.82 -10.14
C LYS A 594 -29.61 11.30 -9.97
N THR A 595 -30.36 12.05 -9.17
CA THR A 595 -30.03 13.44 -8.81
C THR A 595 -28.75 13.51 -7.98
N TRP A 596 -28.64 12.70 -6.93
CA TRP A 596 -27.43 12.60 -6.11
C TRP A 596 -26.21 12.21 -6.95
N LEU A 597 -26.35 11.21 -7.84
CA LEU A 597 -25.29 10.72 -8.72
C LEU A 597 -24.85 11.78 -9.76
N LYS A 598 -25.75 12.65 -10.21
CA LYS A 598 -25.39 13.82 -11.02
C LYS A 598 -24.56 14.82 -10.20
N ASP A 599 -25.00 15.13 -8.98
CA ASP A 599 -24.32 16.11 -8.13
C ASP A 599 -22.97 15.59 -7.61
N PHE A 600 -22.86 14.29 -7.33
CA PHE A 600 -21.60 13.59 -7.10
C PHE A 600 -20.66 13.70 -8.32
N ALA A 601 -21.16 13.45 -9.54
CA ALA A 601 -20.35 13.56 -10.75
C ALA A 601 -19.88 15.01 -11.03
N ASP A 602 -20.70 16.01 -10.70
CA ASP A 602 -20.31 17.41 -10.81
C ASP A 602 -19.23 17.77 -9.78
N PHE A 603 -19.30 17.26 -8.54
CA PHE A 603 -18.23 17.42 -7.55
C PHE A 603 -16.95 16.69 -7.97
N ALA A 604 -17.04 15.40 -8.27
CA ALA A 604 -15.91 14.53 -8.63
C ALA A 604 -15.09 15.06 -9.83
N PHE A 605 -15.70 15.86 -10.71
CA PHE A 605 -15.03 16.49 -11.86
C PHE A 605 -14.94 18.02 -11.80
N ALA A 606 -15.26 18.64 -10.65
CA ALA A 606 -15.28 20.10 -10.45
C ALA A 606 -16.04 20.87 -11.54
N ARG A 607 -17.25 20.41 -11.89
CA ARG A 607 -18.11 20.96 -12.95
C ARG A 607 -19.20 21.88 -12.40
N GLY A 608 -19.70 22.77 -13.26
CA GLY A 608 -20.85 23.63 -12.96
C GLY A 608 -20.69 24.40 -11.63
N ALA A 609 -21.74 24.43 -10.83
CA ALA A 609 -21.72 25.08 -9.52
C ALA A 609 -20.83 24.36 -8.47
N ALA A 610 -20.53 23.06 -8.65
CA ALA A 610 -19.65 22.32 -7.73
C ALA A 610 -18.20 22.84 -7.74
N ALA A 611 -17.78 23.52 -8.82
CA ALA A 611 -16.49 24.21 -8.93
C ALA A 611 -16.31 25.33 -7.88
N ALA A 612 -17.39 25.78 -7.23
CA ALA A 612 -17.30 26.67 -6.06
C ALA A 612 -16.67 25.95 -4.85
N PHE A 613 -16.96 24.66 -4.67
CA PHE A 613 -16.62 23.86 -3.48
C PHE A 613 -15.37 22.98 -3.66
N THR A 614 -15.09 22.51 -4.86
CA THR A 614 -13.81 21.84 -5.20
C THR A 614 -13.15 22.47 -6.41
N LYS A 615 -11.80 22.51 -6.42
CA LYS A 615 -10.98 23.20 -7.44
C LYS A 615 -10.28 22.25 -8.40
N LEU A 616 -10.33 20.95 -8.12
CA LEU A 616 -9.69 19.90 -8.91
C LEU A 616 -10.64 18.70 -8.99
N PRO A 617 -10.69 17.98 -10.13
CA PRO A 617 -11.27 16.64 -10.15
C PRO A 617 -10.59 15.73 -9.14
N VAL A 618 -11.34 14.75 -8.62
CA VAL A 618 -10.73 13.63 -7.90
C VAL A 618 -9.82 12.84 -8.85
N THR A 619 -8.84 12.13 -8.30
CA THR A 619 -7.95 11.23 -9.05
C THR A 619 -8.71 10.02 -9.60
N GLY A 620 -9.86 9.67 -9.04
CA GLY A 620 -10.78 8.74 -9.68
C GLY A 620 -11.91 8.28 -8.77
N TRP A 621 -12.61 7.26 -9.25
CA TRP A 621 -13.75 6.62 -8.60
C TRP A 621 -13.72 5.11 -8.88
N MET A 622 -14.34 4.32 -8.00
CA MET A 622 -14.58 2.89 -8.23
C MET A 622 -16.04 2.56 -7.92
N TRP A 623 -16.74 2.00 -8.91
CA TRP A 623 -18.17 1.71 -8.77
C TRP A 623 -18.43 0.48 -7.89
N TRP A 624 -19.39 0.56 -6.98
CA TRP A 624 -19.91 -0.59 -6.25
C TRP A 624 -21.22 -1.08 -6.88
N ALA A 625 -21.29 -2.27 -7.47
CA ALA A 625 -20.19 -3.23 -7.74
C ALA A 625 -20.35 -3.83 -9.14
N TYR A 626 -19.45 -4.74 -9.53
CA TYR A 626 -19.73 -5.66 -10.63
C TYR A 626 -20.99 -6.49 -10.31
N ASN A 627 -20.95 -7.08 -9.12
CA ASN A 627 -21.83 -8.05 -8.50
C ASN A 627 -23.34 -7.75 -8.57
N GLU A 628 -24.13 -8.64 -9.16
CA GLU A 628 -25.60 -8.57 -9.07
C GLU A 628 -26.09 -8.73 -7.63
N ASN A 629 -25.43 -9.57 -6.81
CA ASN A 629 -25.80 -9.87 -5.43
C ASN A 629 -25.48 -8.78 -4.39
N SER A 630 -25.21 -7.54 -4.81
CA SER A 630 -25.22 -6.39 -3.88
C SER A 630 -26.67 -5.97 -3.62
N HIS A 631 -27.17 -6.14 -2.39
CA HIS A 631 -28.62 -6.09 -2.12
C HIS A 631 -29.26 -4.69 -2.29
N ASP A 632 -28.53 -3.63 -2.01
CA ASP A 632 -28.99 -2.23 -2.05
C ASP A 632 -28.59 -1.51 -3.35
N THR A 633 -27.38 -1.75 -3.85
CA THR A 633 -26.89 -1.15 -5.11
C THR A 633 -27.18 -1.99 -6.35
N GLY A 634 -27.28 -3.31 -6.24
CA GLY A 634 -27.10 -4.23 -7.37
C GLY A 634 -25.77 -4.03 -8.11
N GLY A 635 -25.62 -4.74 -9.22
CA GLY A 635 -24.38 -4.77 -10.01
C GLY A 635 -24.34 -3.85 -11.22
N ILE A 636 -23.27 -3.99 -12.02
CA ILE A 636 -23.29 -3.67 -13.46
C ILE A 636 -23.71 -4.88 -14.29
N VAL A 637 -23.68 -6.10 -13.73
CA VAL A 637 -24.44 -7.23 -14.28
C VAL A 637 -25.80 -7.36 -13.59
N HIS A 638 -26.74 -7.99 -14.29
CA HIS A 638 -28.04 -8.39 -13.79
C HIS A 638 -28.58 -9.63 -14.56
N ASN A 639 -29.77 -10.10 -14.19
CA ASN A 639 -30.47 -11.21 -14.86
C ASN A 639 -29.67 -12.52 -14.74
N ASP A 640 -29.48 -12.99 -13.49
CA ASP A 640 -28.67 -14.16 -13.14
C ASP A 640 -27.25 -14.09 -13.73
N TRP A 641 -26.63 -12.91 -13.58
CA TRP A 641 -25.31 -12.51 -14.11
C TRP A 641 -25.18 -12.54 -15.64
N GLN A 642 -26.27 -12.80 -16.37
CA GLN A 642 -26.21 -12.97 -17.82
C GLN A 642 -26.11 -11.65 -18.59
N ASP A 643 -26.68 -10.55 -18.10
CA ASP A 643 -26.78 -9.28 -18.85
C ASP A 643 -26.03 -8.10 -18.22
N LEU A 644 -25.74 -7.07 -19.04
CA LEU A 644 -25.07 -5.84 -18.62
C LEU A 644 -26.08 -4.70 -18.44
N TYR A 645 -26.06 -4.04 -17.29
CA TYR A 645 -26.97 -2.95 -16.91
C TYR A 645 -26.60 -1.65 -17.63
N TRP A 646 -27.02 -1.55 -18.89
CA TRP A 646 -26.62 -0.45 -19.78
C TRP A 646 -26.99 0.95 -19.28
N ASP A 647 -28.03 1.15 -18.45
CA ASP A 647 -28.33 2.47 -17.90
C ASP A 647 -27.28 2.98 -16.93
N LYS A 648 -26.73 2.10 -16.07
CA LYS A 648 -25.63 2.41 -15.17
C LYS A 648 -24.35 2.69 -15.95
N LEU A 649 -24.08 1.90 -16.99
CA LEU A 649 -22.96 2.13 -17.91
C LEU A 649 -23.11 3.47 -18.65
N ARG A 650 -24.29 3.79 -19.20
CA ARG A 650 -24.60 5.08 -19.85
C ARG A 650 -24.42 6.25 -18.90
N TYR A 651 -24.84 6.13 -17.63
CA TYR A 651 -24.53 7.12 -16.60
C TYR A 651 -23.02 7.27 -16.38
N MET A 652 -22.27 6.18 -16.18
CA MET A 652 -20.81 6.23 -15.99
C MET A 652 -20.09 6.82 -17.20
N MET A 653 -20.53 6.51 -18.42
CA MET A 653 -19.98 7.05 -19.68
C MET A 653 -20.26 8.55 -19.84
N LYS A 654 -21.48 9.00 -19.52
CA LYS A 654 -21.90 10.40 -19.66
C LYS A 654 -21.36 11.30 -18.55
N SER A 655 -21.40 10.81 -17.30
CA SER A 655 -21.20 11.62 -16.09
C SER A 655 -19.83 11.38 -15.46
N LEU A 656 -19.34 10.15 -15.43
CA LEU A 656 -18.09 9.76 -14.78
C LEU A 656 -16.93 9.47 -15.76
N ASP A 657 -17.11 9.83 -17.03
CA ASP A 657 -16.11 9.72 -18.10
C ASP A 657 -15.59 8.28 -18.33
N LEU A 658 -16.44 7.27 -18.18
CA LEU A 658 -16.11 5.89 -18.57
C LEU A 658 -16.02 5.78 -20.10
N GLN A 659 -14.88 5.31 -20.62
CA GLN A 659 -14.59 5.29 -22.06
C GLN A 659 -14.45 3.86 -22.59
N PRO A 660 -15.53 3.22 -23.08
CA PRO A 660 -15.47 1.87 -23.64
C PRO A 660 -14.71 1.82 -24.98
N TRP A 661 -14.22 0.62 -25.31
CA TRP A 661 -13.32 0.33 -26.43
C TRP A 661 -13.73 0.93 -27.77
N TYR A 662 -15.04 0.91 -28.08
CA TYR A 662 -15.56 1.38 -29.36
C TYR A 662 -15.52 2.90 -29.49
N LYS A 663 -15.50 3.64 -28.37
CA LYS A 663 -15.37 5.11 -28.31
C LYS A 663 -13.92 5.60 -28.30
N TRP A 664 -12.92 4.71 -28.21
CA TRP A 664 -11.51 5.09 -28.33
C TRP A 664 -11.21 5.68 -29.72
N SER A 665 -10.45 6.78 -29.75
CA SER A 665 -10.05 7.49 -30.97
C SER A 665 -9.05 6.67 -31.78
N THR A 666 -9.31 6.48 -33.08
CA THR A 666 -8.48 5.68 -34.00
C THR A 666 -7.12 6.31 -34.33
N THR A 667 -6.89 7.58 -34.00
CA THR A 667 -5.64 8.33 -34.24
C THR A 667 -4.51 7.99 -33.24
N ALA A 668 -4.36 6.71 -32.89
CA ALA A 668 -3.36 6.22 -31.93
C ALA A 668 -1.95 5.99 -32.52
N ASN A 669 -1.66 6.54 -33.72
CA ASN A 669 -0.33 6.58 -34.34
C ASN A 669 0.01 8.02 -34.74
N GLY A 670 0.83 8.71 -33.94
CA GLY A 670 1.36 10.05 -34.25
C GLY A 670 1.06 11.14 -33.22
N ARG A 671 2.07 11.48 -32.40
CA ARG A 671 2.28 12.76 -31.67
C ARG A 671 1.02 13.59 -31.34
N ARG A 672 0.30 13.22 -30.27
CA ARG A 672 -0.78 14.06 -29.71
C ARG A 672 -0.21 15.29 -28.98
N ARG A 673 -0.47 16.50 -29.49
CA ARG A 673 -0.40 17.76 -28.70
C ARG A 673 -1.68 17.85 -27.85
N PRO A 674 -1.64 18.27 -26.57
CA PRO A 674 -2.84 18.38 -25.75
C PRO A 674 -3.73 19.55 -26.20
N SER A 675 -5.04 19.32 -26.24
CA SER A 675 -6.05 20.36 -26.50
C SER A 675 -6.18 21.31 -25.31
N ARG A 676 -6.08 22.62 -25.57
CA ARG A 676 -6.29 23.68 -24.57
C ARG A 676 -7.78 23.74 -24.20
N PRO A 677 -8.15 23.92 -22.91
CA PRO A 677 -9.54 24.16 -22.53
C PRO A 677 -10.09 25.43 -23.19
N THR A 678 -11.30 25.35 -23.73
CA THR A 678 -12.05 26.52 -24.23
C THR A 678 -12.54 27.36 -23.06
N ARG A 679 -12.13 28.63 -23.01
CA ARG A 679 -12.64 29.63 -22.08
C ARG A 679 -14.11 29.93 -22.43
N PRO A 680 -15.04 30.01 -21.47
CA PRO A 680 -16.41 30.48 -21.73
C PRO A 680 -16.41 31.90 -22.32
N ALA A 681 -17.37 32.20 -23.19
CA ALA A 681 -17.61 33.58 -23.61
C ALA A 681 -17.95 34.46 -22.39
N ALA A 682 -17.47 35.69 -22.38
CA ALA A 682 -17.86 36.68 -21.38
C ALA A 682 -19.28 37.19 -21.68
N GLY A 683 -20.04 37.49 -20.64
CA GLY A 683 -21.29 38.26 -20.74
C GLY A 683 -21.02 39.72 -21.11
N ASP A 684 -22.09 40.41 -21.51
CA ASP A 684 -22.06 41.80 -21.94
C ASP A 684 -22.34 42.75 -20.76
N ASP A 685 -21.34 42.90 -19.90
CA ASP A 685 -21.38 43.67 -18.66
C ASP A 685 -20.95 45.14 -18.92
N GLY A 686 -21.74 45.88 -19.71
CA GLY A 686 -21.38 47.24 -20.13
C GLY A 686 -21.49 48.31 -19.03
N LEU A 687 -20.37 48.99 -18.70
CA LEU A 687 -20.35 50.34 -18.09
C LEU A 687 -18.93 50.96 -18.08
N GLY A 688 -18.81 52.21 -18.57
CA GLY A 688 -17.80 53.19 -18.11
C GLY A 688 -16.37 53.18 -18.68
N SER A 689 -16.10 54.13 -19.59
CA SER A 689 -14.85 54.95 -19.74
C SER A 689 -13.46 54.30 -19.46
N TYR A 690 -12.49 54.40 -20.37
CA TYR A 690 -11.89 55.68 -20.77
C TYR A 690 -11.34 55.69 -22.21
N ARG A 691 -10.95 56.88 -22.70
CA ARG A 691 -10.30 57.11 -24.00
C ARG A 691 -8.78 56.87 -23.92
N ASP A 692 -8.15 56.52 -25.04
CA ASP A 692 -7.38 57.52 -25.82
C ASP A 692 -6.99 57.03 -27.23
N GLU A 693 -6.59 57.98 -28.08
CA GLU A 693 -6.59 57.98 -29.55
C GLU A 693 -5.41 57.24 -30.25
N PRO A 694 -5.44 57.03 -31.59
CA PRO A 694 -4.61 56.04 -32.29
C PRO A 694 -3.51 56.60 -33.22
N LEU A 695 -2.60 55.70 -33.64
CA LEU A 695 -1.81 55.75 -34.88
C LEU A 695 -1.60 54.30 -35.36
N GLY A 696 -1.66 53.92 -36.65
CA GLY A 696 -2.10 54.63 -37.86
C GLY A 696 -1.60 53.95 -39.15
N VAL A 697 -2.16 54.33 -40.31
CA VAL A 697 -1.52 54.28 -41.65
C VAL A 697 -1.41 52.92 -42.40
N SER A 698 -2.35 52.70 -43.34
CA SER A 698 -2.13 52.15 -44.73
C SER A 698 -1.70 50.67 -44.95
N ASP A 699 -1.94 50.03 -46.10
CA ASP A 699 -2.97 50.22 -47.14
C ASP A 699 -3.04 48.99 -48.08
N SER A 700 -4.26 48.64 -48.53
CA SER A 700 -4.54 48.00 -49.83
C SER A 700 -3.91 46.60 -50.13
N ALA A 701 -4.30 45.83 -51.15
CA ALA A 701 -5.43 45.94 -52.09
C ALA A 701 -5.84 44.54 -52.61
N ALA A 702 -7.12 44.40 -52.99
CA ALA A 702 -7.64 43.57 -54.10
C ALA A 702 -7.41 42.03 -54.14
N ALA A 703 -8.14 41.24 -54.93
CA ALA A 703 -9.57 41.28 -55.33
C ALA A 703 -9.92 39.98 -56.09
N ALA A 704 -11.17 39.51 -55.97
CA ALA A 704 -11.80 38.44 -56.78
C ALA A 704 -11.14 37.03 -56.72
N GLY A 705 -11.84 35.95 -57.07
CA GLY A 705 -13.26 35.79 -57.40
C GLY A 705 -13.55 34.44 -58.07
N ASN A 706 -14.85 34.12 -58.21
CA ASN A 706 -15.43 33.00 -58.98
C ASN A 706 -15.14 31.58 -58.39
N GLU A 707 -16.13 30.82 -57.91
CA GLU A 707 -17.21 30.08 -58.62
C GLU A 707 -16.78 28.68 -59.10
N VAL A 708 -17.64 27.66 -59.24
CA VAL A 708 -18.89 27.21 -58.56
C VAL A 708 -19.27 25.84 -59.19
N ALA A 709 -19.79 24.89 -58.41
CA ALA A 709 -20.37 23.60 -58.89
C ALA A 709 -19.40 22.64 -59.65
N GLN A 710 -19.70 21.37 -59.90
CA GLN A 710 -20.56 20.39 -59.19
C GLN A 710 -20.06 18.98 -59.54
N GLY A 711 -20.31 17.97 -58.69
CA GLY A 711 -19.90 16.58 -58.89
C GLY A 711 -20.15 15.71 -57.67
#